data_AF-A0A2K8X0L4-F1
#
_entry.id   AF-A0A2K8X0L4-F1
#
_cell.length_a   1.000
_cell.length_b   1.000
_cell.length_c   1.000
_cell.angle_alpha   90.00
_cell.angle_beta   90.00
_cell.angle_gamma   90.00
#
_symmetry.space_group_name_H-M   'P 1'
#
loop_
_entity.id
_entity.type
_entity.pdbx_description
1 polymer ?
#
loop_
_entity_poly.entity_id
_entity_poly.type
_entity_poly.pdbx_seq_one_letter_code
_entity_poly.pdbx_strand_id
1 'polypeptide(L)'
;MRHKIKTLLVLAVVTIQYNFAQTNDTLYFDVDWKETTKANHSFYRPLPLKKVDSLVLIQDFYKNGNMQMQGYVYAINERNYAGDIYYYNEDGSDSSRSKYINATNKPLTYYHNNGTVWKTITYNNSVKVGIVKLYNNNGLEIRNEIFKNGLRVNDTLDKFASTYYSTIRNQQIEFNKNVEKIFRPTKALYWMNSGQLASVSDYQDNYTLTAQKIYDESGTVLKQYKQKDFLGSKIKEGRYYEVKTTNGFAVSIDSTSQISQQKQVVKIDDISLIQADKTNGYISLYKKIATDNYSEIDFSILHKLNANGASASFVSYNNPNSSSYSSNDLYDEDEYSIAINQIKEQTVSQLFESLKSIEWQSNYNEIISYKKDTIAHKTSFKLLNNYIFAFIDEAFTTKNYGGFGSFYTEKDDNVKKWRIDNRHFYTTRVFLLNGNKPIIILSDENDIDYYIIPTKDNKFIVNFEDSEDNIAKQQAYNQFSDQTLQTIVEYIDTRNFYSISTNSNKHYIANPFDEIVIDKPYDSIQLTKQYIIGRHKKTIDIYNIKLQKLPINTIRQVYFDRGNLQVLTDNGPFYIDALGNETQRKLISYSFCGTVSATDYTIIQTKGQKPANAIKIYYGGIGRGYHEENILKINNLDTSYTLTFLNKTKQDGYDGNSSFVDGYKNVTNVLIASKNNKFGLYSYSPEGVDFDYNRNDSALIDIDNSKYGSTDATMLLPVTYDAIQFRNPLIIVKLNNTYGIYPLDKGLRYKSLGTIKNNFMPFETLDGKKGWIDVHTLQEFYAN
;
A
#
# COMPACT_ATOMS: atom_id res chain seq x y z
N MET A 1 81.33 38.70 -82.80
CA MET A 1 80.14 38.76 -83.67
C MET A 1 79.74 37.33 -84.03
N ARG A 2 78.49 36.97 -83.72
CA ARG A 2 77.65 35.86 -84.23
C ARG A 2 78.04 34.37 -84.00
N HIS A 3 76.99 33.65 -83.61
CA HIS A 3 76.88 32.27 -83.16
C HIS A 3 77.08 31.18 -84.23
N LYS A 4 77.43 29.97 -83.74
CA LYS A 4 77.28 28.64 -84.34
C LYS A 4 76.46 27.79 -83.33
N ILE A 5 75.30 27.23 -83.68
CA ILE A 5 75.02 25.95 -84.37
C ILE A 5 74.94 24.72 -83.42
N LYS A 6 73.87 23.92 -83.64
CA LYS A 6 73.62 22.46 -83.43
C LYS A 6 72.93 21.93 -82.15
N THR A 7 71.64 21.60 -82.35
CA THR A 7 70.93 20.30 -82.18
C THR A 7 71.34 19.32 -81.05
N LEU A 8 70.40 18.95 -80.15
CA LEU A 8 70.14 17.54 -79.76
C LEU A 8 68.80 17.30 -79.03
N LEU A 9 68.21 16.17 -79.41
CA LEU A 9 67.04 15.36 -79.01
C LEU A 9 66.93 14.93 -77.51
N VAL A 10 65.68 14.70 -77.06
CA VAL A 10 65.15 13.82 -75.96
C VAL A 10 65.50 14.10 -74.48
N LEU A 11 64.50 14.50 -73.67
CA LEU A 11 64.06 13.81 -72.44
C LEU A 11 62.79 14.49 -71.85
N ALA A 12 61.61 13.92 -72.06
CA ALA A 12 60.40 14.27 -71.29
C ALA A 12 60.16 13.15 -70.27
N VAL A 13 60.94 13.17 -69.20
CA VAL A 13 60.70 12.33 -68.02
C VAL A 13 59.66 13.01 -67.15
N VAL A 14 58.51 12.32 -67.08
CA VAL A 14 57.54 12.27 -66.00
C VAL A 14 58.11 12.77 -64.66
N THR A 15 57.65 13.93 -64.19
CA THR A 15 57.59 14.25 -62.76
C THR A 15 56.14 14.23 -62.31
N ILE A 16 55.59 13.02 -62.20
CA ILE A 16 54.50 12.76 -61.25
C ILE A 16 55.17 12.84 -59.88
N GLN A 17 55.00 13.98 -59.21
CA GLN A 17 55.27 14.04 -57.78
C GLN A 17 54.22 13.16 -57.10
N TYR A 18 54.72 12.05 -56.55
CA TYR A 18 54.02 11.21 -55.61
C TYR A 18 53.55 12.08 -54.43
N ASN A 19 52.25 12.35 -54.35
CA ASN A 19 51.62 12.61 -53.06
C ASN A 19 51.59 11.28 -52.31
N PHE A 20 52.57 11.07 -51.44
CA PHE A 20 52.49 10.03 -50.43
C PHE A 20 51.24 10.28 -49.57
N ALA A 21 50.51 9.19 -49.32
CA ALA A 21 49.30 9.09 -48.54
C ALA A 21 49.28 9.99 -47.28
N GLN A 22 48.31 10.88 -47.19
CA GLN A 22 47.73 11.22 -45.89
C GLN A 22 46.77 10.08 -45.56
N THR A 23 47.18 9.16 -44.69
CA THR A 23 46.19 8.32 -44.01
C THR A 23 45.25 9.27 -43.27
N ASN A 24 43.96 9.25 -43.59
CA ASN A 24 43.00 9.98 -42.78
C ASN A 24 43.03 9.38 -41.37
N ASP A 25 43.59 10.12 -40.41
CA ASP A 25 43.72 9.67 -39.03
C ASP A 25 42.36 9.65 -38.29
N THR A 26 41.30 10.20 -38.91
CA THR A 26 39.96 10.31 -38.34
C THR A 26 38.89 10.25 -39.43
N LEU A 27 37.81 9.49 -39.19
CA LEU A 27 36.56 9.57 -39.96
C LEU A 27 35.58 10.52 -39.27
N TYR A 28 34.83 11.28 -40.05
CA TYR A 28 33.89 12.29 -39.56
C TYR A 28 32.48 11.95 -40.07
N PHE A 29 31.48 12.02 -39.20
CA PHE A 29 30.08 11.72 -39.52
C PHE A 29 29.15 12.86 -39.14
N ASP A 30 28.13 13.12 -39.95
CA ASP A 30 27.04 14.04 -39.62
C ASP A 30 26.02 13.41 -38.65
N VAL A 31 24.92 14.12 -38.36
CA VAL A 31 23.87 13.64 -37.45
C VAL A 31 23.15 12.38 -37.97
N ASP A 32 23.18 12.13 -39.28
CA ASP A 32 22.60 10.97 -39.94
C ASP A 32 23.60 9.80 -40.07
N TRP A 33 24.78 9.90 -39.43
CA TRP A 33 25.88 8.94 -39.57
C TRP A 33 26.44 8.79 -41.00
N LYS A 34 26.32 9.83 -41.83
CA LYS A 34 26.94 9.88 -43.16
C LYS A 34 28.31 10.53 -43.07
N GLU A 35 29.28 9.99 -43.80
CA GLU A 35 30.63 10.57 -43.86
C GLU A 35 30.58 12.04 -44.30
N THR A 36 31.32 12.89 -43.59
CA THR A 36 31.33 14.34 -43.79
C THR A 36 32.73 14.91 -43.51
N THR A 37 32.84 16.24 -43.47
CA THR A 37 34.10 16.93 -43.18
C THR A 37 34.25 17.24 -41.69
N LYS A 38 35.49 17.50 -41.24
CA LYS A 38 35.78 17.95 -39.87
C LYS A 38 34.96 19.19 -39.44
N ALA A 39 34.58 20.08 -40.35
CA ALA A 39 33.77 21.24 -39.98
C ALA A 39 32.32 20.86 -39.64
N ASN A 40 31.76 19.91 -40.41
CA ASN A 40 30.33 19.61 -40.41
C ASN A 40 29.95 18.39 -39.57
N HIS A 41 30.92 17.72 -38.96
CA HIS A 41 30.65 16.51 -38.18
C HIS A 41 29.87 16.79 -36.90
N SER A 42 29.04 15.81 -36.55
CA SER A 42 28.44 15.60 -35.22
C SER A 42 29.18 14.49 -34.46
N PHE A 43 29.77 13.53 -35.17
CA PHE A 43 30.53 12.43 -34.60
C PHE A 43 31.86 12.22 -35.33
N TYR A 44 32.82 11.61 -34.65
CA TYR A 44 34.08 11.23 -35.27
C TYR A 44 34.63 9.92 -34.72
N ARG A 45 35.43 9.24 -35.53
CA ARG A 45 36.07 7.96 -35.22
C ARG A 45 37.58 8.06 -35.45
N PRO A 46 38.41 7.95 -34.41
CA PRO A 46 39.86 7.87 -34.56
C PRO A 46 40.31 6.59 -35.28
N LEU A 47 41.33 6.72 -36.13
CA LEU A 47 42.01 5.64 -36.83
C LEU A 47 43.52 5.62 -36.43
N PRO A 48 44.21 4.47 -36.57
CA PRO A 48 43.70 3.16 -36.98
C PRO A 48 42.93 2.44 -35.86
N LEU A 49 41.98 1.60 -36.25
CA LEU A 49 41.21 0.79 -35.30
C LEU A 49 42.08 -0.30 -34.65
N LYS A 50 41.89 -0.51 -33.35
CA LYS A 50 42.53 -1.61 -32.61
C LYS A 50 41.94 -2.95 -33.09
N LYS A 51 42.79 -3.85 -33.56
CA LYS A 51 42.41 -5.19 -34.06
C LYS A 51 42.61 -6.26 -32.99
N VAL A 52 41.63 -7.17 -32.88
CA VAL A 52 41.72 -8.39 -32.09
C VAL A 52 41.16 -9.53 -32.93
N ASP A 53 42.04 -10.37 -33.48
CA ASP A 53 41.65 -11.45 -34.40
C ASP A 53 40.84 -10.90 -35.59
N SER A 54 39.64 -11.44 -35.86
CA SER A 54 38.72 -10.96 -36.90
C SER A 54 37.89 -9.72 -36.50
N LEU A 55 38.12 -9.16 -35.30
CA LEU A 55 37.35 -8.04 -34.76
C LEU A 55 38.15 -6.74 -34.80
N VAL A 56 37.43 -5.63 -34.90
CA VAL A 56 37.96 -4.27 -34.70
C VAL A 56 37.16 -3.59 -33.58
N LEU A 57 37.86 -2.82 -32.75
CA LEU A 57 37.21 -1.95 -31.77
C LEU A 57 36.77 -0.65 -32.46
N ILE A 58 35.48 -0.38 -32.41
CA ILE A 58 34.90 0.91 -32.74
C ILE A 58 34.87 1.76 -31.48
N GLN A 59 35.33 3.01 -31.62
CA GLN A 59 35.15 4.07 -30.64
C GLN A 59 34.71 5.32 -31.39
N ASP A 60 33.44 5.67 -31.24
CA ASP A 60 32.86 6.88 -31.82
C ASP A 60 32.72 7.93 -30.73
N PHE A 61 32.93 9.18 -31.09
CA PHE A 61 32.92 10.32 -30.19
C PHE A 61 31.99 11.40 -30.73
N TYR A 62 31.29 12.08 -29.84
CA TYR A 62 30.61 13.32 -30.14
C TYR A 62 31.61 14.40 -30.51
N LYS A 63 31.14 15.45 -31.21
CA LYS A 63 31.95 16.63 -31.57
C LYS A 63 32.67 17.28 -30.38
N ASN A 64 32.08 17.20 -29.19
CA ASN A 64 32.66 17.72 -27.95
C ASN A 64 33.81 16.86 -27.37
N GLY A 65 34.08 15.69 -27.96
CA GLY A 65 35.13 14.76 -27.53
C GLY A 65 34.72 13.74 -26.46
N ASN A 66 33.46 13.74 -26.03
CA ASN A 66 32.93 12.65 -25.21
C ASN A 66 32.68 11.41 -26.07
N MET A 67 33.03 10.24 -25.56
CA MET A 67 32.72 8.97 -26.20
C MET A 67 31.21 8.86 -26.39
N GLN A 68 30.78 8.51 -27.60
CA GLN A 68 29.39 8.24 -27.96
C GLN A 68 29.11 6.75 -27.90
N MET A 69 30.05 5.93 -28.37
CA MET A 69 29.93 4.48 -28.38
C MET A 69 31.30 3.83 -28.30
N GLN A 70 31.35 2.66 -27.65
CA GLN A 70 32.43 1.72 -27.88
C GLN A 70 31.92 0.28 -27.97
N GLY A 71 32.56 -0.51 -28.83
CA GLY A 71 32.18 -1.89 -29.04
C GLY A 71 33.02 -2.58 -30.10
N TYR A 72 33.04 -3.91 -30.06
CA TYR A 72 33.73 -4.69 -31.08
C TYR A 72 32.77 -5.10 -32.19
N VAL A 73 33.24 -5.01 -33.43
CA VAL A 73 32.53 -5.44 -34.63
C VAL A 73 33.43 -6.34 -35.47
N TYR A 74 32.83 -7.17 -36.31
CA TYR A 74 33.60 -7.97 -37.27
C TYR A 74 34.17 -7.07 -38.37
N ALA A 75 35.47 -7.18 -38.65
CA ALA A 75 36.15 -6.34 -39.65
C ALA A 75 35.55 -6.46 -41.06
N ILE A 76 34.90 -7.58 -41.36
CA ILE A 76 34.20 -7.84 -42.63
C ILE A 76 32.86 -7.09 -42.76
N ASN A 77 32.25 -6.69 -41.64
CA ASN A 77 30.97 -5.99 -41.60
C ASN A 77 30.77 -5.32 -40.23
N GLU A 78 30.86 -3.99 -40.22
CA GLU A 78 30.74 -3.18 -39.00
C GLU A 78 29.33 -3.20 -38.37
N ARG A 79 28.33 -3.78 -39.03
CA ARG A 79 26.98 -4.00 -38.45
C ARG A 79 26.90 -5.26 -37.60
N ASN A 80 27.92 -6.13 -37.65
CA ASN A 80 27.96 -7.36 -36.89
C ASN A 80 28.75 -7.13 -35.61
N TYR A 81 28.04 -7.07 -34.47
CA TYR A 81 28.63 -6.83 -33.16
C TYR A 81 29.17 -8.11 -32.50
N ALA A 82 30.19 -7.96 -31.64
CA ALA A 82 30.74 -9.00 -30.80
C ALA A 82 30.97 -8.47 -29.37
N GLY A 83 30.53 -9.23 -28.37
CA GLY A 83 30.64 -8.83 -26.97
C GLY A 83 29.70 -7.68 -26.59
N ASP A 84 30.08 -6.87 -25.61
CA ASP A 84 29.26 -5.74 -25.16
C ASP A 84 29.47 -4.50 -26.01
N ILE A 85 28.38 -3.77 -26.24
CA ILE A 85 28.37 -2.44 -26.85
C ILE A 85 27.84 -1.46 -25.81
N TYR A 86 28.59 -0.39 -25.58
CA TYR A 86 28.26 0.66 -24.62
C TYR A 86 27.98 1.95 -25.36
N TYR A 87 26.90 2.60 -25.00
CA TYR A 87 26.51 3.91 -25.52
C TYR A 87 26.46 4.91 -24.36
N TYR A 88 26.85 6.14 -24.66
CA TYR A 88 26.88 7.23 -23.71
C TYR A 88 26.10 8.41 -24.29
N ASN A 89 25.60 9.26 -23.40
CA ASN A 89 24.97 10.51 -23.77
C ASN A 89 26.03 11.54 -24.14
N GLU A 90 25.63 12.65 -24.79
CA GLU A 90 26.56 13.70 -25.21
C GLU A 90 27.30 14.36 -24.03
N ASP A 91 26.71 14.35 -22.83
CA ASP A 91 27.34 14.80 -21.58
C ASP A 91 28.36 13.80 -21.00
N GLY A 92 28.53 12.63 -21.63
CA GLY A 92 29.45 11.57 -21.22
C GLY A 92 28.88 10.57 -20.22
N SER A 93 27.63 10.74 -19.79
CA SER A 93 26.97 9.79 -18.88
C SER A 93 26.56 8.49 -19.57
N ASP A 94 26.45 7.41 -18.80
CA ASP A 94 26.01 6.09 -19.27
C ASP A 94 24.58 6.17 -19.85
N SER A 95 24.41 5.74 -21.11
CA SER A 95 23.10 5.76 -21.79
C SER A 95 22.48 4.37 -21.84
N SER A 96 23.11 3.45 -22.56
CA SER A 96 22.58 2.11 -22.76
C SER A 96 23.68 1.09 -23.03
N ARG A 97 23.29 -0.19 -22.97
CA ARG A 97 24.20 -1.31 -23.21
C ARG A 97 23.49 -2.42 -23.98
N SER A 98 24.15 -2.93 -25.00
CA SER A 98 23.76 -4.15 -25.71
C SER A 98 24.78 -5.27 -25.45
N LYS A 99 24.31 -6.52 -25.42
CA LYS A 99 25.15 -7.70 -25.16
C LYS A 99 25.06 -8.64 -26.34
N TYR A 100 26.20 -8.96 -26.94
CA TYR A 100 26.31 -9.92 -28.03
C TYR A 100 27.23 -11.08 -27.65
N ILE A 101 27.03 -12.23 -28.30
CA ILE A 101 28.01 -13.31 -28.21
C ILE A 101 29.34 -12.89 -28.82
N ASN A 102 30.43 -13.48 -28.36
CA ASN A 102 31.75 -13.31 -28.98
C ASN A 102 32.26 -14.66 -29.49
N ALA A 103 31.96 -14.99 -30.74
CA ALA A 103 32.31 -16.28 -31.34
C ALA A 103 33.83 -16.52 -31.43
N THR A 104 34.65 -15.46 -31.40
CA THR A 104 36.12 -15.58 -31.43
C THR A 104 36.70 -16.11 -30.11
N ASN A 105 35.92 -16.03 -29.02
CA ASN A 105 36.36 -16.31 -27.65
C ASN A 105 37.61 -15.52 -27.20
N LYS A 106 38.05 -14.51 -27.97
CA LYS A 106 39.17 -13.66 -27.58
C LYS A 106 38.76 -12.70 -26.46
N PRO A 107 39.66 -12.37 -25.52
CA PRO A 107 39.39 -11.34 -24.54
C PRO A 107 39.16 -9.98 -25.22
N LEU A 108 38.14 -9.24 -24.76
CA LEU A 108 37.80 -7.92 -25.28
C LEU A 108 38.06 -6.86 -24.22
N THR A 109 38.87 -5.85 -24.57
CA THR A 109 39.25 -4.75 -23.66
C THR A 109 38.43 -3.50 -23.98
N TYR A 110 37.86 -2.87 -22.95
CA TYR A 110 37.08 -1.64 -23.02
C TYR A 110 37.79 -0.52 -22.27
N TYR A 111 37.54 0.72 -22.66
CA TYR A 111 38.33 1.88 -22.25
C TYR A 111 37.46 2.99 -21.69
N HIS A 112 38.04 3.82 -20.80
CA HIS A 112 37.47 5.10 -20.43
C HIS A 112 37.64 6.12 -21.56
N ASN A 113 36.97 7.28 -21.45
CA ASN A 113 37.08 8.36 -22.44
C ASN A 113 38.52 8.85 -22.66
N ASN A 114 39.35 8.84 -21.60
CA ASN A 114 40.76 9.24 -21.68
C ASN A 114 41.69 8.16 -22.28
N GLY A 115 41.15 7.01 -22.70
CA GLY A 115 41.91 5.91 -23.28
C GLY A 115 42.55 4.94 -22.28
N THR A 116 42.41 5.15 -20.97
CA THR A 116 42.81 4.18 -19.95
C THR A 116 41.90 2.95 -19.98
N VAL A 117 42.41 1.79 -19.54
CA VAL A 117 41.63 0.55 -19.53
C VAL A 117 40.53 0.65 -18.47
N TRP A 118 39.28 0.39 -18.86
CA TRP A 118 38.16 0.23 -17.93
C TRP A 118 38.08 -1.22 -17.45
N LYS A 119 38.06 -2.18 -18.38
CA LYS A 119 37.96 -3.61 -18.07
C LYS A 119 38.33 -4.48 -19.26
N THR A 120 38.69 -5.72 -18.98
CA THR A 120 38.86 -6.78 -19.99
C THR A 120 37.92 -7.93 -19.69
N ILE A 121 37.10 -8.33 -20.67
CA ILE A 121 36.13 -9.41 -20.54
C ILE A 121 36.65 -10.65 -21.26
N THR A 122 36.67 -11.78 -20.55
CA THR A 122 37.02 -13.10 -21.09
C THR A 122 35.79 -13.89 -21.49
N TYR A 123 35.93 -14.67 -22.56
CA TYR A 123 34.84 -15.42 -23.17
C TYR A 123 35.21 -16.91 -23.31
N ASN A 124 34.24 -17.78 -23.09
CA ASN A 124 34.32 -19.21 -23.38
C ASN A 124 32.95 -19.67 -23.88
N ASN A 125 32.91 -20.53 -24.90
CA ASN A 125 31.69 -20.89 -25.61
C ASN A 125 30.85 -19.67 -26.03
N SER A 126 31.54 -18.62 -26.48
CA SER A 126 30.99 -17.33 -26.93
C SER A 126 30.31 -16.45 -25.87
N VAL A 127 30.32 -16.86 -24.59
CA VAL A 127 29.70 -16.12 -23.48
C VAL A 127 30.74 -15.72 -22.43
N LYS A 128 30.43 -14.72 -21.61
CA LYS A 128 31.35 -14.20 -20.58
C LYS A 128 31.63 -15.23 -19.50
N VAL A 129 32.88 -15.35 -19.08
CA VAL A 129 33.31 -16.25 -17.99
C VAL A 129 34.43 -15.62 -17.17
N GLY A 130 34.57 -16.06 -15.92
CA GLY A 130 35.69 -15.72 -15.06
C GLY A 130 35.52 -14.39 -14.31
N ILE A 131 36.63 -13.85 -13.83
CA ILE A 131 36.68 -12.62 -13.03
C ILE A 131 37.08 -11.46 -13.94
N VAL A 132 36.23 -10.45 -14.04
CA VAL A 132 36.48 -9.19 -14.76
C VAL A 132 36.80 -8.11 -13.74
N LYS A 133 38.03 -7.59 -13.77
CA LYS A 133 38.45 -6.47 -12.94
C LYS A 133 37.99 -5.16 -13.55
N LEU A 134 37.45 -4.26 -12.72
CA LEU A 134 37.03 -2.91 -13.09
C LEU A 134 38.05 -1.91 -12.56
N TYR A 135 38.61 -1.13 -13.48
CA TYR A 135 39.57 -0.08 -13.19
C TYR A 135 38.90 1.29 -13.33
N ASN A 136 39.28 2.23 -12.48
CA ASN A 136 38.84 3.62 -12.57
C ASN A 136 39.63 4.39 -13.64
N ASN A 137 39.36 5.67 -13.81
CA ASN A 137 39.95 6.51 -14.87
C ASN A 137 41.45 6.81 -14.69
N ASN A 138 42.00 6.45 -13.52
CA ASN A 138 43.43 6.52 -13.18
C ASN A 138 44.12 5.14 -13.20
N GLY A 139 43.42 4.08 -13.61
CA GLY A 139 43.96 2.72 -13.66
C GLY A 139 44.00 1.99 -12.31
N LEU A 140 43.38 2.53 -11.26
CA LEU A 140 43.24 1.85 -9.97
C LEU A 140 42.14 0.77 -10.08
N GLU A 141 42.44 -0.46 -9.65
CA GLU A 141 41.46 -1.55 -9.54
C GLU A 141 40.48 -1.26 -8.39
N ILE A 142 39.19 -1.12 -8.70
CA ILE A 142 38.16 -0.76 -7.71
C ILE A 142 37.36 -1.97 -7.25
N ARG A 143 36.97 -2.84 -8.18
CA ARG A 143 36.10 -4.00 -7.89
C ARG A 143 36.17 -5.03 -9.01
N ASN A 144 35.48 -6.16 -8.81
CA ASN A 144 35.35 -7.20 -9.82
C ASN A 144 33.89 -7.58 -10.12
N GLU A 145 33.66 -8.09 -11.32
CA GLU A 145 32.46 -8.80 -11.74
C GLU A 145 32.82 -10.27 -11.97
N ILE A 146 32.03 -11.20 -11.44
CA ILE A 146 32.24 -12.64 -11.64
C ILE A 146 31.17 -13.16 -12.58
N PHE A 147 31.60 -13.78 -13.68
CA PHE A 147 30.72 -14.36 -14.69
C PHE A 147 30.82 -15.89 -14.73
N LYS A 148 29.67 -16.56 -14.73
CA LYS A 148 29.54 -18.01 -14.95
C LYS A 148 28.52 -18.25 -16.07
N ASN A 149 28.96 -18.88 -17.15
CA ASN A 149 28.14 -19.17 -18.34
C ASN A 149 27.35 -17.93 -18.84
N GLY A 150 28.01 -16.78 -18.90
CA GLY A 150 27.41 -15.54 -19.36
C GLY A 150 26.64 -14.73 -18.33
N LEU A 151 26.36 -15.28 -17.14
CA LEU A 151 25.63 -14.60 -16.05
C LEU A 151 26.57 -13.99 -15.02
N ARG A 152 26.31 -12.75 -14.59
CA ARG A 152 26.99 -12.12 -13.45
C ARG A 152 26.43 -12.69 -12.15
N VAL A 153 27.28 -13.17 -11.24
CA VAL A 153 26.85 -13.89 -10.02
C VAL A 153 27.04 -13.13 -8.71
N ASN A 154 27.88 -12.09 -8.63
CA ASN A 154 28.30 -11.49 -7.35
C ASN A 154 27.68 -10.12 -6.99
N ASP A 155 27.02 -9.43 -7.91
CA ASP A 155 26.32 -8.16 -7.64
C ASP A 155 25.10 -8.08 -8.56
N THR A 156 23.90 -8.44 -8.10
CA THR A 156 22.75 -8.65 -9.00
C THR A 156 21.86 -7.41 -9.15
N LEU A 157 22.17 -6.30 -8.46
CA LEU A 157 21.38 -5.06 -8.45
C LEU A 157 21.62 -4.14 -9.68
N ASP A 158 21.77 -4.71 -10.89
CA ASP A 158 22.04 -3.96 -12.12
C ASP A 158 20.79 -3.29 -12.72
N LYS A 159 20.96 -2.06 -13.23
CA LYS A 159 19.94 -1.36 -14.03
C LYS A 159 19.84 -1.95 -15.46
N PHE A 160 20.87 -2.65 -15.95
CA PHE A 160 20.96 -3.20 -17.32
C PHE A 160 20.83 -4.74 -17.38
N ALA A 161 19.94 -5.31 -16.56
CA ALA A 161 19.76 -6.75 -16.41
C ALA A 161 19.01 -7.41 -17.59
N SER A 162 19.47 -7.24 -18.83
CA SER A 162 19.03 -8.12 -19.93
C SER A 162 19.44 -9.56 -19.64
N THR A 163 18.55 -10.53 -19.93
CA THR A 163 18.69 -11.96 -19.64
C THR A 163 19.19 -12.80 -20.82
N TYR A 164 19.63 -12.15 -21.90
CA TYR A 164 20.06 -12.81 -23.14
C TYR A 164 21.26 -12.11 -23.80
N TYR A 165 21.95 -12.84 -24.68
CA TYR A 165 22.89 -12.33 -25.68
C TYR A 165 22.22 -12.27 -27.04
N SER A 166 22.43 -11.19 -27.80
CA SER A 166 22.09 -11.15 -29.21
C SER A 166 23.17 -11.83 -30.06
N THR A 167 22.78 -12.43 -31.17
CA THR A 167 23.69 -12.99 -32.18
C THR A 167 23.84 -12.04 -33.36
N ILE A 168 24.76 -12.38 -34.27
CA ILE A 168 24.96 -11.68 -35.55
C ILE A 168 23.68 -11.68 -36.41
N ARG A 169 22.76 -12.63 -36.18
CA ARG A 169 21.47 -12.73 -36.89
C ARG A 169 20.30 -12.13 -36.10
N ASN A 170 20.58 -11.29 -35.09
CA ASN A 170 19.59 -10.74 -34.16
C ASN A 170 18.74 -11.79 -33.41
N GLN A 171 19.21 -13.05 -33.33
CA GLN A 171 18.59 -14.07 -32.49
C GLN A 171 19.05 -13.88 -31.04
N GLN A 172 18.16 -14.12 -30.08
CA GLN A 172 18.45 -14.06 -28.65
C GLN A 172 18.86 -15.43 -28.11
N ILE A 173 19.96 -15.48 -27.38
CA ILE A 173 20.43 -16.64 -26.62
C ILE A 173 20.24 -16.33 -25.14
N GLU A 174 19.24 -16.96 -24.53
CA GLU A 174 19.01 -16.83 -23.09
C GLU A 174 20.22 -17.35 -22.31
N PHE A 175 20.49 -16.71 -21.17
CA PHE A 175 21.47 -17.25 -20.25
C PHE A 175 20.98 -18.54 -19.59
N ASN A 176 21.92 -19.36 -19.10
CA ASN A 176 21.57 -20.59 -18.39
C ASN A 176 20.83 -20.26 -17.07
N LYS A 177 19.51 -20.52 -17.04
CA LYS A 177 18.63 -20.25 -15.89
C LYS A 177 19.02 -21.00 -14.60
N ASN A 178 19.87 -22.03 -14.70
CA ASN A 178 20.32 -22.84 -13.56
C ASN A 178 21.57 -22.28 -12.86
N VAL A 179 22.08 -21.12 -13.27
CA VAL A 179 23.19 -20.45 -12.57
C VAL A 179 22.64 -19.66 -11.38
N GLU A 180 23.02 -20.09 -10.19
CA GLU A 180 22.67 -19.42 -8.93
C GLU A 180 23.25 -18.00 -8.88
N LYS A 181 22.41 -17.05 -8.47
CA LYS A 181 22.75 -15.63 -8.29
C LYS A 181 22.95 -15.35 -6.80
N ILE A 182 24.07 -14.73 -6.45
CA ILE A 182 24.28 -14.25 -5.08
C ILE A 182 23.63 -12.87 -4.99
N PHE A 183 22.43 -12.83 -4.39
CA PHE A 183 21.81 -11.56 -4.02
C PHE A 183 22.67 -10.90 -2.93
N ARG A 184 23.02 -9.63 -3.14
CA ARG A 184 23.69 -8.81 -2.14
C ARG A 184 22.74 -7.69 -1.73
N PRO A 185 22.36 -7.60 -0.46
CA PRO A 185 21.49 -6.53 0.01
C PRO A 185 22.19 -5.18 -0.05
N THR A 186 23.51 -5.11 -0.19
CA THR A 186 24.25 -3.84 -0.23
C THR A 186 24.88 -3.60 -1.61
N LYS A 187 24.64 -2.41 -2.17
CA LYS A 187 25.27 -1.91 -3.40
C LYS A 187 26.22 -0.76 -3.09
N ALA A 188 27.44 -0.82 -3.60
CA ALA A 188 28.43 0.24 -3.48
C ALA A 188 28.74 0.84 -4.87
N LEU A 189 28.79 2.17 -4.93
CA LEU A 189 29.22 2.95 -6.08
C LEU A 189 30.46 3.75 -5.70
N TYR A 190 31.35 3.98 -6.66
CA TYR A 190 32.66 4.58 -6.45
C TYR A 190 32.90 5.73 -7.42
N TRP A 191 33.66 6.73 -6.98
CA TRP A 191 34.07 7.88 -7.78
C TRP A 191 35.08 7.47 -8.85
N MET A 192 34.89 8.01 -10.06
CA MET A 192 35.65 7.65 -11.25
C MET A 192 37.13 8.03 -11.15
N ASN A 193 37.50 9.15 -10.53
CA ASN A 193 38.90 9.57 -10.45
C ASN A 193 39.55 9.12 -9.13
N SER A 194 38.92 9.42 -7.99
CA SER A 194 39.52 9.08 -6.69
C SER A 194 39.44 7.58 -6.35
N GLY A 195 38.45 6.85 -6.88
CA GLY A 195 38.17 5.47 -6.48
C GLY A 195 37.54 5.33 -5.09
N GLN A 196 37.28 6.45 -4.40
CA GLN A 196 36.60 6.45 -3.11
C GLN A 196 35.12 6.08 -3.26
N LEU A 197 34.47 5.70 -2.15
CA LEU A 197 33.02 5.44 -2.15
C LEU A 197 32.26 6.72 -2.51
N ALA A 198 31.33 6.61 -3.46
CA ALA A 198 30.38 7.65 -3.82
C ALA A 198 29.03 7.43 -3.13
N SER A 199 28.58 6.17 -3.07
CA SER A 199 27.42 5.81 -2.28
C SER A 199 27.42 4.35 -1.84
N VAL A 200 26.70 4.08 -0.76
CA VAL A 200 26.36 2.74 -0.28
C VAL A 200 24.86 2.70 -0.05
N SER A 201 24.17 1.74 -0.66
CA SER A 201 22.72 1.56 -0.57
C SER A 201 22.40 0.15 -0.08
N ASP A 202 21.56 0.04 0.95
CA ASP A 202 21.09 -1.23 1.50
C ASP A 202 19.66 -1.53 1.06
N TYR A 203 19.37 -2.79 0.80
CA TYR A 203 18.13 -3.30 0.23
C TYR A 203 17.64 -4.53 1.01
N GLN A 204 16.34 -4.73 1.03
CA GLN A 204 15.71 -6.01 1.40
C GLN A 204 15.69 -6.99 0.22
N ASP A 205 15.40 -8.27 0.49
CA ASP A 205 15.34 -9.34 -0.53
C ASP A 205 14.35 -9.04 -1.67
N ASN A 206 13.34 -8.21 -1.41
CA ASN A 206 12.38 -7.72 -2.40
C ASN A 206 12.84 -6.46 -3.15
N TYR A 207 14.14 -6.12 -3.09
CA TYR A 207 14.75 -4.94 -3.72
C TYR A 207 14.27 -3.58 -3.16
N THR A 208 13.67 -3.56 -1.96
CA THR A 208 13.27 -2.31 -1.30
C THR A 208 14.48 -1.63 -0.67
N LEU A 209 14.76 -0.37 -1.04
CA LEU A 209 15.84 0.44 -0.46
C LEU A 209 15.52 0.77 1.00
N THR A 210 16.43 0.46 1.92
CA THR A 210 16.24 0.66 3.36
C THR A 210 17.31 1.56 3.99
N ALA A 211 18.46 1.74 3.37
CA ALA A 211 19.43 2.73 3.82
C ALA A 211 20.24 3.26 2.64
N GLN A 212 20.73 4.49 2.77
CA GLN A 212 21.63 5.06 1.78
C GLN A 212 22.61 6.01 2.46
N LYS A 213 23.88 5.92 2.11
CA LYS A 213 24.90 6.87 2.52
C LYS A 213 25.64 7.38 1.30
N ILE A 214 25.80 8.69 1.20
CA ILE A 214 26.33 9.39 0.03
C ILE A 214 27.53 10.22 0.46
N TYR A 215 28.58 10.19 -0.35
CA TYR A 215 29.86 10.83 -0.07
C TYR A 215 30.26 11.72 -1.24
N ASP A 216 30.94 12.83 -0.96
CA ASP A 216 31.65 13.57 -2.00
C ASP A 216 32.94 12.85 -2.43
N GLU A 217 33.63 13.38 -3.43
CA GLU A 217 34.83 12.74 -3.99
C GLU A 217 36.03 12.70 -3.01
N SER A 218 36.00 13.55 -1.97
CA SER A 218 37.00 13.56 -0.90
C SER A 218 36.75 12.48 0.18
N GLY A 219 35.56 11.86 0.16
CA GLY A 219 35.14 10.86 1.14
C GLY A 219 34.33 11.44 2.30
N THR A 220 33.97 12.72 2.24
CA THR A 220 33.14 13.37 3.25
C THR A 220 31.67 13.00 3.04
N VAL A 221 30.95 12.70 4.12
CA VAL A 221 29.54 12.31 4.04
C VAL A 221 28.68 13.52 3.67
N LEU A 222 28.03 13.47 2.50
CA LEU A 222 27.04 14.46 2.08
C LEU A 222 25.68 14.22 2.74
N LYS A 223 25.25 12.95 2.76
CA LYS A 223 23.95 12.56 3.32
C LYS A 223 23.93 11.13 3.82
N GLN A 224 23.13 10.88 4.84
CA GLN A 224 22.86 9.54 5.35
C GLN A 224 21.37 9.38 5.66
N TYR A 225 20.78 8.31 5.14
CA TYR A 225 19.44 7.83 5.40
C TYR A 225 19.51 6.42 5.98
N LYS A 226 18.73 6.16 7.02
CA LYS A 226 18.58 4.87 7.71
C LYS A 226 17.18 4.32 7.47
N GLN A 227 16.94 3.06 7.83
CA GLN A 227 15.66 2.37 7.64
C GLN A 227 14.43 3.16 8.12
N LYS A 228 14.53 3.85 9.25
CA LYS A 228 13.43 4.66 9.79
C LYS A 228 13.05 5.87 8.92
N ASP A 229 13.98 6.33 8.07
CA ASP A 229 13.83 7.50 7.20
C ASP A 229 13.12 7.14 5.88
N PHE A 230 12.80 5.86 5.67
CA PHE A 230 12.10 5.37 4.48
C PHE A 230 10.71 4.82 4.80
N LEU A 231 9.80 4.95 3.84
CA LEU A 231 8.55 4.21 3.77
C LEU A 231 8.52 3.38 2.46
N GLY A 232 8.83 2.09 2.54
CA GLY A 232 9.22 1.34 1.33
C GLY A 232 10.57 1.85 0.84
N SER A 233 10.72 2.12 -0.46
CA SER A 233 11.95 2.72 -1.03
C SER A 233 11.92 4.26 -1.08
N LYS A 234 10.86 4.91 -0.56
CA LYS A 234 10.67 6.36 -0.61
C LYS A 234 11.22 7.01 0.66
N ILE A 235 12.03 8.05 0.49
CA ILE A 235 12.52 8.88 1.60
C ILE A 235 11.33 9.66 2.16
N LYS A 236 11.13 9.62 3.48
CA LYS A 236 10.03 10.34 4.17
C LYS A 236 10.27 11.85 4.21
N GLU A 237 11.50 12.24 4.51
CA GLU A 237 11.93 13.62 4.75
C GLU A 237 13.34 13.84 4.20
N GLY A 238 13.48 14.67 3.17
CA GLY A 238 14.79 15.04 2.63
C GLY A 238 14.85 15.21 1.11
N ARG A 239 16.08 15.29 0.60
CA ARG A 239 16.39 15.45 -0.83
C ARG A 239 16.81 14.12 -1.44
N TYR A 240 16.35 13.85 -2.64
CA TYR A 240 16.93 12.77 -3.44
C TYR A 240 18.25 13.28 -4.06
N TYR A 241 19.17 12.35 -4.30
CA TYR A 241 20.45 12.64 -4.94
C TYR A 241 20.56 11.77 -6.17
N GLU A 242 20.77 12.40 -7.31
CA GLU A 242 21.02 11.72 -8.57
C GLU A 242 22.53 11.58 -8.73
N VAL A 243 22.96 10.35 -8.99
CA VAL A 243 24.36 10.06 -9.26
C VAL A 243 24.49 9.83 -10.75
N LYS A 244 25.14 10.76 -11.44
CA LYS A 244 25.52 10.55 -12.84
C LYS A 244 26.70 9.60 -12.87
N THR A 245 26.63 8.61 -13.75
CA THR A 245 27.70 7.62 -13.91
C THR A 245 28.25 7.61 -15.31
N THR A 246 29.54 7.29 -15.41
CA THR A 246 30.24 6.95 -16.66
C THR A 246 31.00 5.66 -16.40
N ASN A 247 30.85 4.67 -17.28
CA ASN A 247 31.43 3.34 -17.12
C ASN A 247 31.02 2.66 -15.79
N GLY A 248 29.85 3.01 -15.24
CA GLY A 248 29.37 2.53 -13.93
C GLY A 248 30.09 3.12 -12.72
N PHE A 249 30.88 4.18 -12.88
CA PHE A 249 31.50 4.96 -11.80
C PHE A 249 30.81 6.33 -11.67
N ALA A 250 30.70 6.85 -10.45
CA ALA A 250 30.16 8.18 -10.22
C ALA A 250 31.11 9.26 -10.79
N VAL A 251 30.53 10.21 -11.53
CA VAL A 251 31.23 11.38 -12.08
C VAL A 251 30.70 12.70 -11.53
N SER A 252 29.42 12.74 -11.15
CA SER A 252 28.83 13.80 -10.35
C SER A 252 27.76 13.23 -9.43
N ILE A 253 27.54 13.91 -8.31
CA ILE A 253 26.39 13.69 -7.44
C ILE A 253 25.71 15.03 -7.31
N ASP A 254 24.55 15.14 -7.94
CA ASP A 254 23.73 16.33 -7.89
C ASP A 254 22.60 16.06 -6.90
N SER A 255 22.34 17.00 -5.98
CA SER A 255 21.07 16.95 -5.26
C SER A 255 19.99 17.17 -6.30
N THR A 256 19.08 16.22 -6.46
CA THR A 256 17.92 16.50 -7.31
C THR A 256 17.08 17.56 -6.62
N SER A 257 16.34 18.30 -7.43
CA SER A 257 15.32 19.19 -6.92
C SER A 257 14.15 18.46 -6.25
N GLN A 258 14.14 17.12 -6.33
CA GLN A 258 13.13 16.29 -5.69
C GLN A 258 13.29 16.31 -4.17
N ILE A 259 12.28 16.84 -3.50
CA ILE A 259 12.18 16.93 -2.04
C ILE A 259 10.96 16.12 -1.60
N SER A 260 11.09 15.37 -0.51
CA SER A 260 9.95 14.75 0.16
C SER A 260 9.74 15.34 1.55
N GLN A 261 8.49 15.63 1.89
CA GLN A 261 8.03 16.10 3.19
C GLN A 261 6.80 15.29 3.65
N GLN A 262 6.94 14.56 4.74
CA GLN A 262 5.88 13.95 5.55
C GLN A 262 5.45 14.92 6.65
N LYS A 263 4.84 16.05 6.26
CA LYS A 263 4.37 17.09 7.19
C LYS A 263 3.01 17.59 6.77
N GLN A 264 2.23 18.05 7.75
CA GLN A 264 1.02 18.79 7.44
C GLN A 264 1.36 20.09 6.69
N VAL A 265 2.38 20.81 7.19
CA VAL A 265 2.87 22.05 6.62
C VAL A 265 4.06 21.75 5.71
N VAL A 266 3.79 21.72 4.41
CA VAL A 266 4.78 21.51 3.35
C VAL A 266 5.31 22.87 2.90
N LYS A 267 6.61 23.08 3.04
CA LYS A 267 7.25 24.34 2.62
C LYS A 267 7.65 24.25 1.16
N ILE A 268 7.23 25.22 0.36
CA ILE A 268 7.58 25.32 -1.06
C ILE A 268 7.97 26.77 -1.36
N ASP A 269 9.21 26.96 -1.79
CA ASP A 269 9.79 28.28 -2.04
C ASP A 269 9.88 28.57 -3.55
N ASP A 270 10.21 29.83 -3.87
CA ASP A 270 10.35 30.36 -5.23
C ASP A 270 9.07 30.33 -6.08
N ILE A 271 7.89 30.38 -5.45
CA ILE A 271 6.60 30.45 -6.17
C ILE A 271 6.35 31.87 -6.66
N SER A 272 5.91 31.99 -7.90
CA SER A 272 5.54 33.26 -8.54
C SER A 272 4.08 33.30 -8.99
N LEU A 273 3.54 32.16 -9.41
CA LEU A 273 2.20 32.03 -9.98
C LEU A 273 1.59 30.68 -9.56
N ILE A 274 0.28 30.65 -9.37
CA ILE A 274 -0.54 29.46 -9.20
C ILE A 274 -1.57 29.44 -10.32
N GLN A 275 -1.75 28.28 -10.95
CA GLN A 275 -2.95 27.98 -11.72
C GLN A 275 -3.81 27.01 -10.92
N ALA A 276 -5.10 27.28 -10.80
CA ALA A 276 -6.02 26.45 -10.04
C ALA A 276 -7.34 26.31 -10.80
N ASP A 277 -7.73 25.08 -11.10
CA ASP A 277 -8.93 24.75 -11.85
C ASP A 277 -10.20 25.15 -11.08
N LYS A 278 -11.20 25.69 -11.78
CA LYS A 278 -12.41 26.24 -11.15
C LYS A 278 -13.38 25.18 -10.65
N THR A 279 -13.38 24.00 -11.25
CA THR A 279 -14.33 22.91 -10.96
C THR A 279 -13.62 21.70 -10.36
N ASN A 280 -12.35 21.49 -10.68
CA ASN A 280 -11.60 20.29 -10.34
C ASN A 280 -10.52 20.60 -9.29
N GLY A 281 -9.98 19.58 -8.62
CA GLY A 281 -8.88 19.76 -7.67
C GLY A 281 -7.50 19.98 -8.30
N TYR A 282 -7.42 20.22 -9.61
CA TYR A 282 -6.14 20.47 -10.28
C TYR A 282 -5.55 21.82 -9.86
N ILE A 283 -4.31 21.80 -9.38
CA ILE A 283 -3.57 23.00 -8.97
C ILE A 283 -2.10 22.85 -9.30
N SER A 284 -1.56 23.84 -10.01
CA SER A 284 -0.19 23.89 -10.49
C SER A 284 0.56 25.07 -9.90
N LEU A 285 1.81 24.86 -9.50
CA LEU A 285 2.67 25.89 -8.90
C LEU A 285 3.81 26.24 -9.85
N TYR A 286 4.05 27.53 -10.06
CA TYR A 286 5.03 28.00 -11.05
C TYR A 286 6.05 28.94 -10.44
N LYS A 287 7.32 28.71 -10.78
CA LYS A 287 8.45 29.59 -10.52
C LYS A 287 8.76 30.43 -11.76
N LYS A 288 8.94 31.74 -11.59
CA LYS A 288 9.37 32.62 -12.70
C LYS A 288 10.87 32.44 -12.98
N ILE A 289 11.23 32.13 -14.23
CA ILE A 289 12.62 31.91 -14.67
C ILE A 289 13.13 32.99 -15.62
N ALA A 290 12.24 33.71 -16.32
CA ALA A 290 12.57 34.90 -17.11
C ALA A 290 11.36 35.85 -17.17
N THR A 291 11.47 36.99 -17.88
CA THR A 291 10.43 38.02 -17.95
C THR A 291 9.03 37.46 -18.24
N ASP A 292 8.92 36.51 -19.17
CA ASP A 292 7.65 35.88 -19.58
C ASP A 292 7.72 34.34 -19.58
N ASN A 293 8.67 33.76 -18.84
CA ASN A 293 8.82 32.31 -18.77
C ASN A 293 8.75 31.82 -17.33
N TYR A 294 8.08 30.69 -17.16
CA TYR A 294 7.87 29.99 -15.90
C TYR A 294 8.31 28.54 -16.01
N SER A 295 8.78 27.97 -14.92
CA SER A 295 8.96 26.54 -14.75
C SER A 295 7.95 26.02 -13.73
N GLU A 296 7.25 24.95 -14.07
CA GLU A 296 6.34 24.28 -13.15
C GLU A 296 7.13 23.56 -12.03
N ILE A 297 6.51 23.50 -10.85
CA ILE A 297 6.91 22.64 -9.74
C ILE A 297 6.00 21.43 -9.76
N ASP A 298 6.51 20.34 -10.31
CA ASP A 298 5.82 19.06 -10.36
C ASP A 298 5.79 18.46 -8.94
N PHE A 299 4.60 18.29 -8.38
CA PHE A 299 4.41 17.69 -7.06
C PHE A 299 3.38 16.57 -7.09
N SER A 300 3.56 15.62 -6.19
CA SER A 300 2.66 14.47 -6.01
C SER A 300 2.34 14.31 -4.53
N ILE A 301 1.07 14.01 -4.25
CA ILE A 301 0.65 13.50 -2.95
C ILE A 301 0.77 11.99 -3.00
N LEU A 302 1.47 11.44 -2.02
CA LEU A 302 1.59 9.99 -1.87
C LEU A 302 0.85 9.58 -0.60
N HIS A 303 0.00 8.59 -0.73
CA HIS A 303 -0.75 7.95 0.32
C HIS A 303 -0.36 6.48 0.40
N LYS A 304 -0.11 6.00 1.61
CA LYS A 304 0.27 4.61 1.84
C LYS A 304 -0.35 4.09 3.12
N LEU A 305 -1.08 2.99 3.00
CA LEU A 305 -1.59 2.24 4.14
C LEU A 305 -0.44 1.44 4.79
N ASN A 306 -0.28 1.63 6.09
CA ASN A 306 0.65 0.85 6.90
C ASN A 306 0.04 -0.53 7.24
N ALA A 307 0.85 -1.46 7.73
CA ALA A 307 0.42 -2.82 8.07
C ALA A 307 -0.70 -2.89 9.13
N ASN A 308 -0.87 -1.84 9.94
CA ASN A 308 -1.96 -1.70 10.92
C ASN A 308 -3.21 -1.00 10.34
N GLY A 309 -3.24 -0.73 9.04
CA GLY A 309 -4.30 -0.02 8.33
C GLY A 309 -4.23 1.51 8.44
N ALA A 310 -3.26 2.09 9.16
CA ALA A 310 -3.15 3.54 9.30
C ALA A 310 -2.53 4.20 8.07
N SER A 311 -3.09 5.33 7.64
CA SER A 311 -2.59 6.12 6.52
C SER A 311 -1.30 6.88 6.86
N ALA A 312 -0.34 6.84 5.95
CA ALA A 312 0.81 7.75 5.91
C ALA A 312 0.72 8.60 4.66
N SER A 313 1.03 9.90 4.78
CA SER A 313 0.99 10.78 3.62
C SER A 313 2.10 11.79 3.50
N PHE A 314 2.53 12.01 2.25
CA PHE A 314 3.73 12.74 1.86
C PHE A 314 3.40 13.70 0.72
N VAL A 315 4.21 14.75 0.60
CA VAL A 315 4.35 15.50 -0.65
C VAL A 315 5.76 15.29 -1.17
N SER A 316 5.86 14.88 -2.44
CA SER A 316 7.11 14.83 -3.18
C SER A 316 7.04 15.83 -4.30
N TYR A 317 8.03 16.73 -4.45
CA TYR A 317 8.02 17.71 -5.53
C TYR A 317 9.41 18.00 -6.09
N ASN A 318 9.45 18.38 -7.36
CA ASN A 318 10.64 18.80 -8.12
C ASN A 318 10.63 20.32 -8.30
N ASN A 319 11.72 21.01 -7.96
CA ASN A 319 11.86 22.47 -8.16
C ASN A 319 13.27 22.91 -8.66
N PRO A 320 13.44 23.28 -9.94
CA PRO A 320 12.44 23.35 -11.00
C PRO A 320 12.27 22.01 -11.76
N ASN A 321 11.15 21.87 -12.48
CA ASN A 321 11.04 20.93 -13.59
C ASN A 321 11.85 21.44 -14.82
N SER A 322 12.21 20.56 -15.76
CA SER A 322 12.94 20.93 -16.97
C SER A 322 12.11 21.70 -18.00
N SER A 323 10.78 21.69 -17.86
CA SER A 323 9.85 22.38 -18.77
C SER A 323 9.81 23.89 -18.52
N SER A 324 9.67 24.66 -19.61
CA SER A 324 9.50 26.12 -19.58
C SER A 324 8.21 26.48 -20.32
N TYR A 325 7.39 27.34 -19.70
CA TYR A 325 6.10 27.77 -20.20
C TYR A 325 6.08 29.29 -20.33
N SER A 326 5.58 29.81 -21.45
CA SER A 326 5.34 31.24 -21.58
C SER A 326 4.10 31.67 -20.81
N SER A 327 3.96 32.97 -20.50
CA SER A 327 2.74 33.50 -19.88
C SER A 327 1.46 33.16 -20.64
N ASN A 328 1.53 33.05 -21.98
CA ASN A 328 0.38 32.71 -22.81
C ASN A 328 0.03 31.22 -22.75
N ASP A 329 1.04 30.35 -22.61
CA ASP A 329 0.82 28.89 -22.49
C ASP A 329 0.10 28.53 -21.20
N LEU A 330 0.19 29.40 -20.19
CA LEU A 330 -0.43 29.22 -18.88
C LEU A 330 -1.83 29.84 -18.78
N TYR A 331 -2.31 30.54 -19.80
CA TYR A 331 -3.65 31.11 -19.75
C TYR A 331 -4.68 30.03 -20.09
N ASP A 332 -5.57 29.78 -19.15
CA ASP A 332 -6.76 28.95 -19.33
C ASP A 332 -7.98 29.70 -18.76
N GLU A 333 -9.08 29.72 -19.53
CA GLU A 333 -10.31 30.38 -19.10
C GLU A 333 -11.06 29.61 -18.03
N ASP A 334 -10.78 28.32 -17.87
CA ASP A 334 -11.36 27.43 -16.86
C ASP A 334 -10.52 27.39 -15.56
N GLU A 335 -9.39 28.11 -15.52
CA GLU A 335 -8.51 28.20 -14.34
C GLU A 335 -8.48 29.62 -13.73
N TYR A 336 -8.12 29.69 -12.46
CA TYR A 336 -7.71 30.92 -11.79
C TYR A 336 -6.20 31.09 -11.90
N SER A 337 -5.76 32.14 -12.59
CA SER A 337 -4.36 32.58 -12.59
C SER A 337 -4.08 33.53 -11.43
N ILE A 338 -3.40 33.04 -10.39
CA ILE A 338 -3.20 33.74 -9.13
C ILE A 338 -1.72 34.07 -8.94
N ALA A 339 -1.37 35.35 -9.06
CA ALA A 339 -0.01 35.81 -8.76
C ALA A 339 0.28 35.67 -7.25
N ILE A 340 1.51 35.30 -6.90
CA ILE A 340 1.89 35.05 -5.50
C ILE A 340 1.63 36.25 -4.55
N ASN A 341 1.66 37.48 -5.08
CA ASN A 341 1.38 38.71 -4.33
C ASN A 341 -0.11 38.97 -4.06
N GLN A 342 -1.02 38.19 -4.67
CA GLN A 342 -2.45 38.22 -4.41
C GLN A 342 -2.83 37.32 -3.22
N ILE A 343 -1.98 36.36 -2.87
CA ILE A 343 -2.19 35.47 -1.73
C ILE A 343 -1.89 36.21 -0.43
N LYS A 344 -2.75 36.00 0.56
CA LYS A 344 -2.64 36.63 1.88
C LYS A 344 -1.38 36.18 2.60
N GLU A 345 -0.62 37.15 3.07
CA GLU A 345 0.47 36.91 4.02
C GLU A 345 -0.09 36.70 5.42
N GLN A 346 0.17 35.53 6.02
CA GLN A 346 -0.29 35.18 7.36
C GLN A 346 0.39 33.91 7.87
N THR A 347 0.29 33.65 9.17
CA THR A 347 0.72 32.38 9.75
C THR A 347 -0.29 31.27 9.46
N VAL A 348 0.18 30.01 9.48
CA VAL A 348 -0.68 28.82 9.35
C VAL A 348 -1.79 28.81 10.42
N SER A 349 -1.45 29.17 11.66
CA SER A 349 -2.42 29.25 12.75
C SER A 349 -3.51 30.29 12.49
N GLN A 350 -3.17 31.49 11.98
CA GLN A 350 -4.15 32.52 11.62
C GLN A 350 -5.10 32.04 10.52
N LEU A 351 -4.60 31.31 9.52
CA LEU A 351 -5.44 30.71 8.48
C LEU A 351 -6.44 29.73 9.11
N PHE A 352 -5.98 28.77 9.92
CA PHE A 352 -6.89 27.82 10.59
C PHE A 352 -7.90 28.50 11.51
N GLU A 353 -7.52 29.53 12.27
CA GLU A 353 -8.48 30.28 13.10
C GLU A 353 -9.58 30.93 12.26
N SER A 354 -9.26 31.47 11.07
CA SER A 354 -10.28 32.05 10.18
C SER A 354 -11.26 30.99 9.67
N LEU A 355 -10.77 29.77 9.39
CA LEU A 355 -11.56 28.67 8.85
C LEU A 355 -12.53 28.06 9.87
N LYS A 356 -12.26 28.18 11.18
CA LYS A 356 -13.18 27.71 12.25
C LYS A 356 -14.50 28.47 12.29
N SER A 357 -14.57 29.66 11.69
CA SER A 357 -15.75 30.54 11.72
C SER A 357 -16.54 30.59 10.40
N ILE A 358 -16.12 29.85 9.37
CA ILE A 358 -16.78 29.85 8.07
C ILE A 358 -17.13 28.43 7.60
N GLU A 359 -18.14 28.35 6.74
CA GLU A 359 -18.47 27.16 5.94
C GLU A 359 -18.88 27.59 4.54
N TRP A 360 -18.93 26.65 3.59
CA TRP A 360 -19.51 26.90 2.26
C TRP A 360 -20.73 25.99 2.06
N GLN A 361 -21.82 26.53 1.52
CA GLN A 361 -23.08 25.81 1.33
C GLN A 361 -23.64 26.04 -0.07
N SER A 362 -24.24 25.00 -0.64
CA SER A 362 -25.13 25.07 -1.80
C SER A 362 -26.42 24.28 -1.50
N ASN A 363 -27.41 24.41 -2.37
CA ASN A 363 -28.64 23.62 -2.31
C ASN A 363 -29.04 23.27 -3.73
N TYR A 364 -29.50 22.03 -3.94
CA TYR A 364 -30.01 21.55 -5.22
C TYR A 364 -31.22 20.64 -4.99
N ASN A 365 -31.84 20.21 -6.09
CA ASN A 365 -33.00 19.32 -6.05
C ASN A 365 -32.74 18.11 -6.94
N GLU A 366 -32.76 16.91 -6.36
CA GLU A 366 -32.64 15.65 -7.10
C GLU A 366 -34.01 15.20 -7.61
N ILE A 367 -34.10 14.82 -8.90
CA ILE A 367 -35.33 14.28 -9.50
C ILE A 367 -35.28 12.74 -9.51
N ILE A 368 -36.11 12.10 -8.68
CA ILE A 368 -36.19 10.63 -8.66
C ILE A 368 -37.15 10.14 -9.75
N SER A 369 -36.56 9.69 -10.86
CA SER A 369 -37.28 9.29 -12.09
C SER A 369 -38.43 8.29 -11.87
N TYR A 370 -38.28 7.33 -10.97
CA TYR A 370 -39.28 6.28 -10.72
C TYR A 370 -40.41 6.67 -9.75
N LYS A 371 -40.23 7.72 -8.94
CA LYS A 371 -41.24 8.22 -7.98
C LYS A 371 -41.91 9.51 -8.42
N LYS A 372 -41.38 10.20 -9.44
CA LYS A 372 -41.76 11.59 -9.78
C LYS A 372 -41.75 12.50 -8.54
N ASP A 373 -40.85 12.22 -7.60
CA ASP A 373 -40.66 13.00 -6.39
C ASP A 373 -39.35 13.78 -6.55
N THR A 374 -39.30 14.94 -5.90
CA THR A 374 -38.13 15.80 -5.88
C THR A 374 -37.62 15.86 -4.45
N ILE A 375 -36.35 15.50 -4.27
CA ILE A 375 -35.68 15.56 -2.97
C ILE A 375 -34.85 16.82 -2.92
N ALA A 376 -35.05 17.61 -1.87
CA ALA A 376 -34.22 18.78 -1.61
C ALA A 376 -32.92 18.35 -0.92
N HIS A 377 -31.79 18.85 -1.42
CA HIS A 377 -30.47 18.63 -0.87
C HIS A 377 -29.86 19.93 -0.35
N LYS A 378 -29.07 19.80 0.71
CA LYS A 378 -28.24 20.87 1.26
C LYS A 378 -26.83 20.33 1.46
N THR A 379 -25.86 20.94 0.78
CA THR A 379 -24.46 20.59 0.95
C THR A 379 -23.77 21.56 1.90
N SER A 380 -22.72 21.07 2.58
CA SER A 380 -21.84 21.91 3.37
C SER A 380 -20.39 21.41 3.34
N PHE A 381 -19.48 22.36 3.18
CA PHE A 381 -18.04 22.19 3.22
C PHE A 381 -17.49 22.94 4.44
N LYS A 382 -16.91 22.23 5.41
CA LYS A 382 -16.39 22.87 6.63
C LYS A 382 -15.28 22.08 7.32
N LEU A 383 -14.45 22.81 8.07
CA LEU A 383 -13.35 22.26 8.87
C LEU A 383 -13.90 21.53 10.11
N LEU A 384 -13.63 20.23 10.25
CA LEU A 384 -14.02 19.45 11.43
C LEU A 384 -12.99 19.58 12.56
N ASN A 385 -11.70 19.51 12.18
CA ASN A 385 -10.54 19.89 12.97
C ASN A 385 -9.40 20.25 12.00
N ASN A 386 -8.21 20.63 12.49
CA ASN A 386 -7.12 21.08 11.62
C ASN A 386 -6.63 20.03 10.61
N TYR A 387 -6.97 18.75 10.76
CA TYR A 387 -6.50 17.65 9.90
C TYR A 387 -7.60 17.11 8.98
N ILE A 388 -8.86 17.37 9.29
CA ILE A 388 -10.03 16.78 8.63
C ILE A 388 -10.95 17.90 8.17
N PHE A 389 -11.17 17.95 6.86
CA PHE A 389 -12.17 18.79 6.23
C PHE A 389 -13.34 17.91 5.78
N ALA A 390 -14.58 18.38 5.95
CA ALA A 390 -15.78 17.58 5.69
C ALA A 390 -16.62 18.20 4.57
N PHE A 391 -17.00 17.37 3.60
CA PHE A 391 -18.14 17.59 2.71
C PHE A 391 -19.31 16.76 3.21
N ILE A 392 -20.45 17.38 3.45
CA ILE A 392 -21.68 16.72 3.91
C ILE A 392 -22.80 17.14 2.98
N ASP A 393 -23.52 16.17 2.42
CA ASP A 393 -24.76 16.36 1.68
C ASP A 393 -25.94 15.77 2.47
N GLU A 394 -26.89 16.62 2.82
CA GLU A 394 -28.10 16.26 3.53
C GLU A 394 -29.31 16.30 2.59
N ALA A 395 -30.00 15.17 2.47
CA ALA A 395 -31.25 15.04 1.74
C ALA A 395 -32.46 15.15 2.68
N PHE A 396 -33.49 15.87 2.28
CA PHE A 396 -34.75 15.95 3.02
C PHE A 396 -35.66 14.76 2.69
N THR A 397 -35.43 13.63 3.37
CA THR A 397 -36.04 12.33 3.04
C THR A 397 -36.33 11.47 4.27
N THR A 398 -37.08 10.38 4.07
CA THR A 398 -37.16 9.26 5.03
C THR A 398 -35.94 8.36 4.85
N LYS A 399 -35.59 7.54 5.84
CA LYS A 399 -34.53 6.55 5.65
C LYS A 399 -34.98 5.56 4.58
N ASN A 400 -34.20 5.42 3.51
CA ASN A 400 -34.41 4.39 2.51
C ASN A 400 -33.41 3.26 2.74
N TYR A 401 -33.87 2.03 2.94
CA TYR A 401 -33.00 0.86 3.01
C TYR A 401 -32.90 0.26 1.61
N GLY A 402 -32.00 0.81 0.78
CA GLY A 402 -31.70 0.24 -0.53
C GLY A 402 -30.75 -0.96 -0.43
N GLY A 403 -31.11 -2.08 -1.06
CA GLY A 403 -30.18 -3.20 -1.34
C GLY A 403 -30.19 -4.38 -0.36
N PHE A 404 -29.42 -5.42 -0.71
CA PHE A 404 -29.17 -6.61 0.11
C PHE A 404 -28.07 -6.32 1.14
N GLY A 405 -28.21 -6.84 2.37
CA GLY A 405 -27.20 -6.68 3.42
C GLY A 405 -27.79 -6.36 4.81
N SER A 406 -26.94 -5.83 5.69
CA SER A 406 -27.28 -5.45 7.06
C SER A 406 -27.31 -3.94 7.23
N PHE A 407 -28.34 -3.41 7.90
CA PHE A 407 -28.46 -1.97 8.16
C PHE A 407 -28.95 -1.68 9.58
N TYR A 408 -28.49 -0.56 10.15
CA TYR A 408 -28.99 -0.05 11.42
C TYR A 408 -30.37 0.57 11.23
N THR A 409 -31.28 0.28 12.15
CA THR A 409 -32.64 0.81 12.15
C THR A 409 -32.86 1.74 13.33
N GLU A 410 -33.46 2.89 13.10
CA GLU A 410 -33.84 3.88 14.11
C GLU A 410 -35.36 4.08 14.14
N LYS A 411 -35.88 4.51 15.31
CA LYS A 411 -37.33 4.69 15.53
C LYS A 411 -37.96 5.72 14.59
N ASP A 412 -37.17 6.68 14.12
CA ASP A 412 -37.66 7.77 13.28
C ASP A 412 -37.39 7.55 11.80
N ASP A 413 -36.96 6.37 11.36
CA ASP A 413 -36.57 6.11 9.96
C ASP A 413 -37.71 6.39 8.96
N ASN A 414 -38.96 6.27 9.38
CA ASN A 414 -40.14 6.61 8.58
C ASN A 414 -40.52 8.11 8.58
N VAL A 415 -39.78 8.96 9.31
CA VAL A 415 -40.02 10.41 9.40
C VAL A 415 -39.18 11.12 8.33
N LYS A 416 -39.82 11.98 7.53
CA LYS A 416 -39.12 12.84 6.55
C LYS A 416 -38.41 13.97 7.31
N LYS A 417 -37.08 14.02 7.21
CA LYS A 417 -36.21 15.04 7.84
C LYS A 417 -34.92 15.17 7.04
N TRP A 418 -34.09 16.16 7.37
CA TRP A 418 -32.73 16.23 6.83
C TRP A 418 -31.94 15.01 7.33
N ARG A 419 -31.38 14.25 6.39
CA ARG A 419 -30.58 13.04 6.64
C ARG A 419 -29.35 13.11 5.77
N ILE A 420 -28.22 12.66 6.29
CA ILE A 420 -26.99 12.56 5.50
C ILE A 420 -27.20 11.52 4.39
N ASP A 421 -27.08 11.97 3.15
CA ASP A 421 -27.17 11.14 1.96
C ASP A 421 -25.76 10.78 1.48
N ASN A 422 -24.92 11.80 1.22
CA ASN A 422 -23.50 11.64 0.94
C ASN A 422 -22.62 12.40 1.95
N ARG A 423 -21.39 11.92 2.13
CA ARG A 423 -20.37 12.54 2.99
C ARG A 423 -18.98 12.10 2.57
N HIS A 424 -18.07 13.04 2.44
CA HIS A 424 -16.65 12.78 2.16
C HIS A 424 -15.78 13.60 3.11
N PHE A 425 -14.59 13.06 3.38
CA PHE A 425 -13.66 13.65 4.34
C PHE A 425 -12.29 13.71 3.72
N TYR A 426 -11.66 14.87 3.81
CA TYR A 426 -10.41 15.15 3.15
C TYR A 426 -9.31 15.41 4.16
N THR A 427 -8.12 14.88 3.88
CA THR A 427 -6.91 15.19 4.64
C THR A 427 -6.53 16.65 4.35
N THR A 428 -6.39 17.45 5.41
CA THR A 428 -6.05 18.88 5.29
C THR A 428 -4.54 19.09 5.31
N ARG A 429 -3.96 19.52 4.17
CA ARG A 429 -2.55 19.91 4.05
C ARG A 429 -2.43 21.41 3.91
N VAL A 430 -1.28 21.93 4.33
CA VAL A 430 -0.93 23.33 4.15
C VAL A 430 0.31 23.42 3.28
N PHE A 431 0.19 24.07 2.13
CA PHE A 431 1.36 24.49 1.37
C PHE A 431 1.73 25.90 1.84
N LEU A 432 2.87 26.00 2.52
CA LEU A 432 3.41 27.28 2.99
C LEU A 432 4.32 27.84 1.90
N LEU A 433 3.75 28.73 1.09
CA LEU A 433 4.44 29.28 -0.08
C LEU A 433 5.29 30.48 0.32
N ASN A 434 6.54 30.51 -0.15
CA ASN A 434 7.53 31.57 0.09
C ASN A 434 7.62 31.98 1.57
N GLY A 435 7.50 30.99 2.47
CA GLY A 435 7.66 31.13 3.92
C GLY A 435 6.48 31.72 4.70
N ASN A 436 5.53 32.44 4.07
CA ASN A 436 4.46 33.15 4.80
C ASN A 436 3.10 33.27 4.09
N LYS A 437 2.88 32.53 3.00
CA LYS A 437 1.60 32.53 2.25
C LYS A 437 0.99 31.13 2.26
N PRO A 438 0.30 30.74 3.35
CA PRO A 438 -0.29 29.42 3.45
C PRO A 438 -1.54 29.30 2.58
N ILE A 439 -1.63 28.22 1.83
CA ILE A 439 -2.85 27.74 1.15
C ILE A 439 -3.19 26.33 1.66
N ILE A 440 -4.44 25.90 1.53
CA ILE A 440 -4.86 24.54 1.89
C ILE A 440 -5.09 23.70 0.65
N ILE A 441 -4.59 22.47 0.71
CA ILE A 441 -4.88 21.40 -0.23
C ILE A 441 -5.67 20.33 0.52
N LEU A 442 -6.82 19.95 -0.03
CA LEU A 442 -7.71 18.91 0.48
C LEU A 442 -7.58 17.70 -0.44
N SER A 443 -7.10 16.59 0.14
CA SER A 443 -6.83 15.37 -0.61
C SER A 443 -7.56 14.18 -0.01
N ASP A 444 -8.20 13.37 -0.85
CA ASP A 444 -8.51 11.97 -0.55
C ASP A 444 -7.43 11.07 -1.16
N GLU A 445 -6.81 10.25 -0.32
CA GLU A 445 -5.63 9.46 -0.67
C GLU A 445 -4.53 10.23 -1.45
N ASN A 446 -4.35 9.91 -2.74
CA ASN A 446 -3.35 10.51 -3.63
C ASN A 446 -3.91 11.69 -4.43
N ASP A 447 -5.22 11.85 -4.46
CA ASP A 447 -5.91 12.79 -5.33
C ASP A 447 -6.17 14.10 -4.58
N ILE A 448 -6.08 15.21 -5.30
CA ILE A 448 -6.48 16.51 -4.79
C ILE A 448 -7.88 16.75 -5.30
N ASP A 449 -8.81 16.94 -4.38
CA ASP A 449 -10.21 17.20 -4.73
C ASP A 449 -10.51 18.69 -4.65
N TYR A 450 -9.95 19.37 -3.64
CA TYR A 450 -10.24 20.78 -3.41
C TYR A 450 -9.05 21.58 -2.90
N TYR A 451 -9.13 22.89 -3.04
CA TYR A 451 -8.18 23.84 -2.48
C TYR A 451 -8.87 25.03 -1.79
N ILE A 452 -8.14 25.69 -0.89
CA ILE A 452 -8.56 26.95 -0.28
C ILE A 452 -7.40 27.93 -0.31
N ILE A 453 -7.54 28.99 -1.10
CA ILE A 453 -6.51 30.02 -1.30
C ILE A 453 -7.00 31.35 -0.69
N PRO A 454 -6.45 31.77 0.47
CA PRO A 454 -6.78 33.06 1.06
C PRO A 454 -6.13 34.20 0.28
N THR A 455 -6.91 35.22 -0.05
CA THR A 455 -6.45 36.39 -0.81
C THR A 455 -6.18 37.60 0.09
N LYS A 456 -5.36 38.53 -0.38
CA LYS A 456 -4.96 39.75 0.36
C LYS A 456 -6.15 40.64 0.78
N ASP A 457 -7.28 40.55 0.07
CA ASP A 457 -8.53 41.25 0.39
C ASP A 457 -9.44 40.46 1.36
N ASN A 458 -8.89 39.45 2.05
CA ASN A 458 -9.57 38.59 3.02
C ASN A 458 -10.75 37.78 2.43
N LYS A 459 -10.66 37.42 1.15
CA LYS A 459 -11.55 36.44 0.52
C LYS A 459 -10.85 35.09 0.41
N PHE A 460 -11.62 34.08 0.00
CA PHE A 460 -11.12 32.75 -0.30
C PHE A 460 -11.49 32.39 -1.74
N ILE A 461 -10.52 31.87 -2.48
CA ILE A 461 -10.75 31.19 -3.75
C ILE A 461 -10.82 29.69 -3.43
N VAL A 462 -11.89 29.03 -3.89
CA VAL A 462 -12.22 27.62 -3.66
C VAL A 462 -12.92 27.07 -4.90
N ASN A 463 -12.87 25.75 -5.09
CA ASN A 463 -13.57 24.99 -6.14
C ASN A 463 -14.70 24.12 -5.56
N PHE A 464 -15.36 24.56 -4.49
CA PHE A 464 -16.43 23.79 -3.85
C PHE A 464 -17.74 23.84 -4.67
N GLU A 465 -18.19 22.68 -5.13
CA GLU A 465 -19.46 22.50 -5.86
C GLU A 465 -20.24 21.28 -5.34
N ASP A 466 -21.56 21.25 -5.58
CA ASP A 466 -22.38 20.07 -5.31
C ASP A 466 -22.48 19.14 -6.52
N SER A 467 -23.25 18.06 -6.40
CA SER A 467 -23.40 17.04 -7.45
C SER A 467 -24.11 17.53 -8.72
N GLU A 468 -24.64 18.76 -8.72
CA GLU A 468 -25.27 19.41 -9.87
C GLU A 468 -24.44 20.65 -10.29
N ASP A 469 -23.14 20.65 -9.97
CA ASP A 469 -22.15 21.67 -10.30
C ASP A 469 -22.50 23.08 -9.79
N ASN A 470 -23.34 23.20 -8.74
CA ASN A 470 -23.64 24.49 -8.16
C ASN A 470 -22.53 24.92 -7.20
N ILE A 471 -21.94 26.09 -7.48
CA ILE A 471 -20.87 26.68 -6.66
C ILE A 471 -21.37 27.00 -5.25
N ALA A 472 -20.68 26.44 -4.25
CA ALA A 472 -20.97 26.66 -2.84
C ALA A 472 -20.58 28.08 -2.38
N LYS A 473 -21.47 28.72 -1.63
CA LYS A 473 -21.30 30.10 -1.15
C LYS A 473 -20.81 30.12 0.28
N GLN A 474 -19.84 30.99 0.56
CA GLN A 474 -19.32 31.21 1.92
C GLN A 474 -20.43 31.73 2.85
N GLN A 475 -20.50 31.17 4.05
CA GLN A 475 -21.44 31.51 5.13
C GLN A 475 -20.72 31.48 6.48
N ALA A 476 -21.38 32.01 7.51
CA ALA A 476 -20.92 31.85 8.89
C ALA A 476 -21.05 30.37 9.31
N TYR A 477 -20.04 29.86 10.03
CA TYR A 477 -20.02 28.46 10.46
C TYR A 477 -21.22 28.12 11.35
N ASN A 478 -22.02 27.15 10.91
CA ASN A 478 -23.05 26.53 11.73
C ASN A 478 -22.57 25.19 12.30
N GLN A 479 -22.71 25.03 13.63
CA GLN A 479 -22.39 23.78 14.30
C GLN A 479 -23.28 22.65 13.78
N PHE A 480 -22.69 21.45 13.65
CA PHE A 480 -23.47 20.26 13.40
C PHE A 480 -24.43 20.03 14.55
N SER A 481 -25.66 19.61 14.24
CA SER A 481 -26.54 19.05 15.27
C SER A 481 -25.88 17.80 15.88
N ASP A 482 -26.17 17.47 17.14
CA ASP A 482 -25.59 16.29 17.79
C ASP A 482 -25.88 15.00 16.98
N GLN A 483 -27.08 14.89 16.40
CA GLN A 483 -27.45 13.76 15.55
C GLN A 483 -26.60 13.71 14.27
N THR A 484 -26.45 14.84 13.57
CA THR A 484 -25.63 14.93 12.35
C THR A 484 -24.18 14.61 12.69
N LEU A 485 -23.65 15.18 13.79
CA LEU A 485 -22.29 14.95 14.23
C LEU A 485 -22.05 13.49 14.62
N GLN A 486 -22.95 12.89 15.40
CA GLN A 486 -22.88 11.46 15.74
C GLN A 486 -22.82 10.61 14.46
N THR A 487 -23.73 10.86 13.52
CA THR A 487 -23.78 10.14 12.25
C THR A 487 -22.47 10.31 11.47
N ILE A 488 -21.95 11.54 11.37
CA ILE A 488 -20.65 11.83 10.73
C ILE A 488 -19.53 11.00 11.36
N VAL A 489 -19.39 11.07 12.69
CA VAL A 489 -18.30 10.40 13.41
C VAL A 489 -18.38 8.87 13.30
N GLU A 490 -19.57 8.30 13.22
CA GLU A 490 -19.78 6.85 13.05
C GLU A 490 -19.29 6.30 11.70
N TYR A 491 -19.25 7.14 10.67
CA TYR A 491 -18.84 6.71 9.33
C TYR A 491 -17.40 7.03 8.96
N ILE A 492 -16.75 7.98 9.66
CA ILE A 492 -15.33 8.24 9.45
C ILE A 492 -14.54 7.10 10.06
N ASP A 493 -13.58 6.54 9.32
CA ASP A 493 -12.62 5.58 9.87
C ASP A 493 -11.40 6.32 10.45
N THR A 494 -11.12 6.15 11.75
CA THR A 494 -9.98 6.81 12.41
C THR A 494 -8.65 6.41 11.78
N ARG A 495 -8.58 5.27 11.09
CA ARG A 495 -7.37 4.78 10.40
C ARG A 495 -7.00 5.62 9.18
N ASN A 496 -7.96 6.35 8.59
CA ASN A 496 -7.71 7.22 7.44
C ASN A 496 -7.05 8.54 7.87
N PHE A 497 -7.31 9.00 9.09
CA PHE A 497 -6.90 10.32 9.57
C PHE A 497 -5.94 10.31 10.75
N TYR A 498 -5.67 9.15 11.33
CA TYR A 498 -4.75 9.01 12.46
C TYR A 498 -3.86 7.79 12.32
N SER A 499 -2.69 7.89 12.93
CA SER A 499 -1.66 6.86 12.95
C SER A 499 -1.14 6.63 14.36
N ILE A 500 -0.29 5.61 14.51
CA ILE A 500 0.33 5.26 15.78
C ILE A 500 1.84 5.47 15.62
N SER A 501 2.35 6.51 16.27
CA SER A 501 3.80 6.74 16.35
C SER A 501 4.37 5.98 17.55
N THR A 502 5.57 5.40 17.39
CA THR A 502 6.19 4.56 18.43
C THR A 502 7.59 5.07 18.77
N ASN A 503 7.82 5.36 20.05
CA ASN A 503 9.13 5.75 20.57
C ASN A 503 9.39 5.02 21.89
N SER A 504 10.54 4.34 22.01
CA SER A 504 10.99 3.71 23.26
C SER A 504 9.95 2.78 23.92
N ASN A 505 9.30 1.93 23.11
CA ASN A 505 8.21 1.01 23.52
C ASN A 505 6.95 1.70 24.07
N LYS A 506 6.76 2.99 23.81
CA LYS A 506 5.50 3.71 24.03
C LYS A 506 4.88 4.13 22.71
N HIS A 507 3.56 4.16 22.70
CA HIS A 507 2.75 4.52 21.55
C HIS A 507 2.05 5.87 21.79
N TYR A 508 1.98 6.68 20.73
CA TYR A 508 1.38 8.00 20.71
C TYR A 508 0.38 8.10 19.56
N ILE A 509 -0.69 8.87 19.77
CA ILE A 509 -1.66 9.15 18.71
C ILE A 509 -1.06 10.25 17.83
N ALA A 510 -0.90 9.96 16.55
CA ALA A 510 -0.35 10.86 15.55
C ALA A 510 -1.34 11.09 14.41
N ASN A 511 -1.12 12.13 13.61
CA ASN A 511 -1.86 12.37 12.37
C ASN A 511 -1.26 11.54 11.20
N PRO A 512 -1.76 11.66 9.95
CA PRO A 512 -1.23 10.89 8.81
C PRO A 512 0.19 11.31 8.41
N PHE A 513 0.70 12.42 8.95
CA PHE A 513 2.04 12.95 8.71
C PHE A 513 3.06 12.46 9.77
N ASP A 514 2.69 11.53 10.66
CA ASP A 514 3.51 11.05 11.79
C ASP A 514 3.84 12.15 12.83
N GLU A 515 3.03 13.22 12.87
CA GLU A 515 3.14 14.26 13.90
C GLU A 515 2.26 13.89 15.10
N ILE A 516 2.83 13.91 16.31
CA ILE A 516 2.11 13.57 17.55
C ILE A 516 1.03 14.63 17.82
N VAL A 517 -0.23 14.20 17.88
CA VAL A 517 -1.39 15.07 18.17
C VAL A 517 -1.93 14.91 19.58
N ILE A 518 -1.63 13.78 20.25
CA ILE A 518 -1.84 13.59 21.69
C ILE A 518 -0.54 13.06 22.28
N ASP A 519 0.12 13.88 23.11
CA ASP A 519 1.45 13.58 23.67
C ASP A 519 1.45 12.56 24.83
N LYS A 520 0.28 12.08 25.22
CA LYS A 520 0.15 11.10 26.29
C LYS A 520 0.66 9.72 25.83
N PRO A 521 1.61 9.09 26.56
CA PRO A 521 2.15 7.79 26.20
C PRO A 521 1.22 6.64 26.61
N TYR A 522 1.01 5.70 25.69
CA TYR A 522 0.21 4.48 25.91
C TYR A 522 1.06 3.21 25.76
N ASP A 523 0.61 2.14 26.44
CA ASP A 523 1.18 0.79 26.29
C ASP A 523 0.63 0.12 25.01
N SER A 524 -0.57 0.49 24.59
CA SER A 524 -1.13 0.12 23.29
C SER A 524 -2.17 1.14 22.86
N ILE A 525 -2.27 1.40 21.56
CA ILE A 525 -3.35 2.21 20.97
C ILE A 525 -4.10 1.32 19.97
N GLN A 526 -5.43 1.38 20.02
CA GLN A 526 -6.30 0.73 19.05
C GLN A 526 -7.08 1.81 18.29
N LEU A 527 -6.81 1.91 16.99
CA LEU A 527 -7.63 2.68 16.06
C LEU A 527 -8.80 1.80 15.62
N THR A 528 -10.03 2.21 15.94
CA THR A 528 -11.26 1.54 15.49
C THR A 528 -11.95 2.40 14.43
N LYS A 529 -13.15 2.05 13.94
CA LYS A 529 -13.85 2.92 12.97
C LYS A 529 -14.02 4.34 13.54
N GLN A 530 -14.76 4.50 14.63
CA GLN A 530 -15.11 5.84 15.14
C GLN A 530 -14.39 6.26 16.43
N TYR A 531 -13.61 5.36 17.06
CA TYR A 531 -12.92 5.62 18.32
C TYR A 531 -11.42 5.34 18.25
N ILE A 532 -10.66 6.11 19.04
CA ILE A 532 -9.25 5.85 19.36
C ILE A 532 -9.17 5.43 20.82
N ILE A 533 -8.69 4.22 21.09
CA ILE A 533 -8.64 3.63 22.43
C ILE A 533 -7.18 3.49 22.87
N GLY A 534 -6.75 4.32 23.81
CA GLY A 534 -5.43 4.27 24.41
C GLY A 534 -5.45 3.50 25.74
N ARG A 535 -4.62 2.46 25.87
CA ARG A 535 -4.48 1.68 27.11
C ARG A 535 -3.16 2.00 27.78
N HIS A 536 -3.22 2.36 29.07
CA HIS A 536 -2.04 2.62 29.90
C HIS A 536 -2.24 1.96 31.27
N LYS A 537 -1.42 0.94 31.58
CA LYS A 537 -1.55 0.11 32.79
C LYS A 537 -2.98 -0.42 32.94
N LYS A 538 -3.70 0.01 33.97
CA LYS A 538 -5.11 -0.35 34.26
C LYS A 538 -6.11 0.73 33.84
N THR A 539 -5.66 1.75 33.11
CA THR A 539 -6.49 2.87 32.66
C THR A 539 -6.69 2.80 31.15
N ILE A 540 -7.89 3.15 30.71
CA ILE A 540 -8.27 3.22 29.30
C ILE A 540 -8.80 4.62 29.04
N ASP A 541 -8.21 5.30 28.07
CA ASP A 541 -8.71 6.56 27.54
C ASP A 541 -9.32 6.33 26.16
N ILE A 542 -10.41 7.02 25.89
CA ILE A 542 -11.17 6.88 24.65
C ILE A 542 -11.33 8.27 24.06
N TYR A 543 -11.00 8.42 22.79
CA TYR A 543 -11.16 9.65 22.03
C TYR A 543 -12.08 9.40 20.83
N ASN A 544 -12.85 10.41 20.45
CA ASN A 544 -13.57 10.40 19.17
C ASN A 544 -12.67 10.89 18.02
N ILE A 545 -13.19 10.89 16.79
CA ILE A 545 -12.47 11.36 15.59
C ILE A 545 -12.02 12.83 15.67
N LYS A 546 -12.62 13.65 16.54
CA LYS A 546 -12.22 15.04 16.76
C LYS A 546 -11.09 15.18 17.78
N LEU A 547 -10.50 14.05 18.23
CA LEU A 547 -9.51 13.97 19.31
C LEU A 547 -10.04 14.45 20.67
N GLN A 548 -11.36 14.49 20.85
CA GLN A 548 -11.95 14.82 22.14
C GLN A 548 -11.99 13.58 23.02
N LYS A 549 -11.42 13.67 24.22
CA LYS A 549 -11.51 12.59 25.21
C LYS A 549 -12.94 12.46 25.71
N LEU A 550 -13.51 11.25 25.61
CA LEU A 550 -14.86 10.98 26.09
C LEU A 550 -14.90 10.99 27.62
N PRO A 551 -15.90 11.65 28.26
CA PRO A 551 -15.92 11.90 29.70
C PRO A 551 -16.44 10.69 30.51
N ILE A 552 -15.78 9.54 30.39
CA ILE A 552 -16.18 8.30 31.05
C ILE A 552 -15.29 8.00 32.24
N ASN A 553 -15.90 7.88 33.42
CA ASN A 553 -15.18 7.57 34.65
C ASN A 553 -14.96 6.06 34.79
N THR A 554 -13.74 5.68 35.17
CA THR A 554 -13.36 4.31 35.60
C THR A 554 -13.72 3.21 34.60
N ILE A 555 -13.02 3.21 33.47
CA ILE A 555 -13.17 2.18 32.43
C ILE A 555 -12.32 0.95 32.81
N ARG A 556 -12.96 -0.24 32.83
CA ARG A 556 -12.31 -1.53 33.08
C ARG A 556 -12.01 -2.28 31.78
N GLN A 557 -12.94 -2.27 30.83
CA GLN A 557 -12.81 -2.90 29.52
C GLN A 557 -13.79 -2.28 28.52
N VAL A 558 -13.46 -2.32 27.23
CA VAL A 558 -14.30 -1.80 26.15
C VAL A 558 -14.29 -2.71 24.93
N TYR A 559 -15.44 -2.78 24.25
CA TYR A 559 -15.61 -3.47 22.98
C TYR A 559 -16.44 -2.64 22.02
N PHE A 560 -16.05 -2.59 20.75
CA PHE A 560 -16.91 -2.10 19.69
C PHE A 560 -18.03 -3.12 19.45
N ASP A 561 -19.28 -2.68 19.50
CA ASP A 561 -20.47 -3.51 19.27
C ASP A 561 -21.48 -2.71 18.44
N ARG A 562 -21.67 -3.11 17.18
CA ARG A 562 -22.72 -2.59 16.29
C ARG A 562 -22.75 -1.06 16.14
N GLY A 563 -21.59 -0.44 15.91
CA GLY A 563 -21.53 1.01 15.71
C GLY A 563 -21.66 1.83 17.00
N ASN A 564 -21.61 1.18 18.16
CA ASN A 564 -21.47 1.79 19.48
C ASN A 564 -20.28 1.15 20.22
N LEU A 565 -19.92 1.72 21.36
CA LEU A 565 -18.96 1.09 22.27
C LEU A 565 -19.66 0.54 23.51
N GLN A 566 -19.49 -0.74 23.80
CA GLN A 566 -19.86 -1.30 25.10
C GLN A 566 -18.71 -1.05 26.09
N VAL A 567 -19.01 -0.36 27.17
CA VAL A 567 -18.03 0.03 28.20
C VAL A 567 -18.37 -0.68 29.50
N LEU A 568 -17.40 -1.40 30.06
CA LEU A 568 -17.48 -1.96 31.42
C LEU A 568 -16.87 -0.98 32.42
N THR A 569 -17.65 -0.62 33.44
CA THR A 569 -17.21 0.14 34.61
C THR A 569 -17.47 -0.64 35.89
N ASP A 570 -17.16 -0.04 37.05
CA ASP A 570 -17.47 -0.62 38.36
C ASP A 570 -18.97 -0.85 38.58
N ASN A 571 -19.82 -0.02 37.98
CA ASN A 571 -21.29 -0.14 38.06
C ASN A 571 -21.85 -1.16 37.06
N GLY A 572 -21.00 -1.74 36.21
CA GLY A 572 -21.36 -2.69 35.16
C GLY A 572 -21.28 -2.12 33.75
N PRO A 573 -21.73 -2.89 32.74
CA PRO A 573 -21.63 -2.52 31.35
C PRO A 573 -22.79 -1.65 30.87
N PHE A 574 -22.48 -0.64 30.07
CA PHE A 574 -23.44 0.19 29.34
C PHE A 574 -22.91 0.50 27.93
N TYR A 575 -23.72 1.14 27.08
CA TYR A 575 -23.32 1.54 25.73
C TYR A 575 -23.16 3.04 25.65
N ILE A 576 -22.21 3.49 24.84
CA ILE A 576 -22.07 4.89 24.44
C ILE A 576 -22.07 5.04 22.92
N ASP A 577 -22.53 6.19 22.46
CA ASP A 577 -22.43 6.63 21.07
C ASP A 577 -21.01 7.17 20.76
N ALA A 578 -20.83 7.73 19.56
CA ALA A 578 -19.56 8.30 19.11
C ALA A 578 -19.16 9.61 19.81
N LEU A 579 -20.09 10.27 20.49
CA LEU A 579 -19.90 11.50 21.25
C LEU A 579 -19.71 11.25 22.76
N GLY A 580 -19.92 10.00 23.20
CA GLY A 580 -19.76 9.57 24.59
C GLY A 580 -21.06 9.62 25.40
N ASN A 581 -22.21 9.85 24.76
CA ASN A 581 -23.50 9.82 25.45
C ASN A 581 -23.96 8.38 25.65
N GLU A 582 -24.56 8.09 26.81
CA GLU A 582 -25.16 6.79 27.05
C GLU A 582 -26.29 6.51 26.06
N THR A 583 -26.28 5.32 25.48
CA THR A 583 -27.23 4.91 24.44
C THR A 583 -27.67 3.46 24.66
N GLN A 584 -28.60 3.01 23.83
CA GLN A 584 -28.97 1.61 23.76
C GLN A 584 -28.11 0.88 22.72
N ARG A 585 -28.00 -0.44 22.85
CA ARG A 585 -27.38 -1.26 21.81
C ARG A 585 -28.15 -1.09 20.50
N LYS A 586 -27.46 -0.77 19.40
CA LYS A 586 -28.09 -0.67 18.08
C LYS A 586 -28.67 -2.01 17.61
N LEU A 587 -29.81 -1.91 16.93
CA LEU A 587 -30.47 -3.02 16.25
C LEU A 587 -30.00 -3.05 14.80
N ILE A 588 -29.72 -4.26 14.31
CA ILE A 588 -29.39 -4.53 12.91
C ILE A 588 -30.55 -5.31 12.34
N SER A 589 -31.07 -4.83 11.21
CA SER A 589 -31.95 -5.60 10.34
C SER A 589 -31.12 -6.21 9.23
N TYR A 590 -31.47 -7.43 8.84
CA TYR A 590 -30.82 -8.16 7.76
C TYR A 590 -31.83 -8.40 6.64
N SER A 591 -31.45 -8.04 5.42
CA SER A 591 -32.21 -8.31 4.20
C SER A 591 -31.39 -9.19 3.29
N PHE A 592 -31.83 -10.44 3.10
CA PHE A 592 -31.19 -11.44 2.25
C PHE A 592 -32.11 -11.79 1.08
N CYS A 593 -31.53 -12.19 -0.06
CA CYS A 593 -32.25 -12.83 -1.15
C CYS A 593 -31.49 -14.04 -1.69
N GLY A 594 -32.21 -14.93 -2.36
CA GLY A 594 -31.64 -16.07 -3.06
C GLY A 594 -31.59 -17.37 -2.25
N THR A 595 -31.37 -18.46 -2.96
CA THR A 595 -31.12 -19.81 -2.43
C THR A 595 -29.68 -19.88 -1.91
N VAL A 596 -29.49 -20.03 -0.60
CA VAL A 596 -28.17 -20.33 -0.01
C VAL A 596 -28.02 -21.83 0.23
N SER A 597 -26.78 -22.33 0.18
CA SER A 597 -26.48 -23.68 0.66
C SER A 597 -26.66 -23.75 2.17
N ALA A 598 -27.12 -24.90 2.64
CA ALA A 598 -27.35 -25.25 4.03
C ALA A 598 -26.79 -26.64 4.31
N THR A 599 -26.37 -26.83 5.54
CA THR A 599 -26.01 -28.12 6.10
C THR A 599 -26.85 -28.36 7.34
N ASP A 600 -27.71 -29.38 7.29
CA ASP A 600 -28.59 -29.75 8.39
C ASP A 600 -28.09 -31.03 9.05
N TYR A 601 -28.13 -31.05 10.38
CA TYR A 601 -27.73 -32.17 11.22
C TYR A 601 -28.96 -32.63 12.02
N THR A 602 -29.27 -33.92 11.94
CA THR A 602 -30.36 -34.52 12.72
C THR A 602 -29.86 -35.74 13.47
N ILE A 603 -30.04 -35.75 14.79
CA ILE A 603 -29.74 -36.91 15.63
C ILE A 603 -30.85 -37.95 15.44
N ILE A 604 -30.46 -39.13 14.96
CA ILE A 604 -31.34 -40.28 14.73
C ILE A 604 -30.84 -41.52 15.47
N GLN A 605 -31.69 -42.54 15.54
CA GLN A 605 -31.30 -43.88 15.95
C GLN A 605 -31.37 -44.81 14.73
N THR A 606 -30.32 -45.58 14.49
CA THR A 606 -30.31 -46.54 13.38
C THR A 606 -31.33 -47.66 13.63
N LYS A 607 -32.02 -48.11 12.58
CA LYS A 607 -32.94 -49.26 12.65
C LYS A 607 -32.14 -50.56 12.49
N GLY A 608 -32.49 -51.63 13.23
CA GLY A 608 -31.85 -52.95 13.11
C GLY A 608 -31.67 -53.68 14.44
N GLN A 609 -30.97 -54.83 14.43
CA GLN A 609 -30.76 -55.67 15.62
C GLN A 609 -29.91 -55.01 16.73
N LYS A 610 -29.09 -54.01 16.39
CA LYS A 610 -28.28 -53.22 17.33
C LYS A 610 -28.43 -51.73 17.00
N PRO A 611 -29.49 -51.05 17.51
CA PRO A 611 -29.68 -49.63 17.27
C PRO A 611 -28.52 -48.84 17.90
N ALA A 612 -28.07 -47.80 17.21
CA ALA A 612 -27.03 -46.90 17.66
C ALA A 612 -27.46 -45.45 17.43
N ASN A 613 -26.93 -44.51 18.22
CA ASN A 613 -27.09 -43.11 17.88
C ASN A 613 -26.26 -42.80 16.64
N ALA A 614 -26.85 -42.03 15.73
CA ALA A 614 -26.21 -41.56 14.53
C ALA A 614 -26.63 -40.12 14.23
N ILE A 615 -25.82 -39.43 13.42
CA ILE A 615 -26.07 -38.08 12.97
C ILE A 615 -26.30 -38.13 11.49
N LYS A 616 -27.50 -37.75 11.10
CA LYS A 616 -27.89 -37.57 9.71
C LYS A 616 -27.46 -36.18 9.27
N ILE A 617 -26.61 -36.10 8.25
CA ILE A 617 -26.02 -34.88 7.71
C ILE A 617 -26.56 -34.70 6.30
N TYR A 618 -27.19 -33.57 6.07
CA TYR A 618 -27.82 -33.23 4.80
C TYR A 618 -27.15 -32.00 4.19
N TYR A 619 -26.76 -32.11 2.92
CA TYR A 619 -26.20 -31.00 2.16
C TYR A 619 -27.20 -30.58 1.07
N GLY A 620 -27.67 -29.33 1.10
CA GLY A 620 -28.68 -28.85 0.15
C GLY A 620 -29.05 -27.38 0.29
N GLY A 621 -30.13 -26.92 -0.35
CA GLY A 621 -30.63 -25.54 -0.24
C GLY A 621 -32.01 -25.34 -0.86
N ILE A 622 -32.76 -24.32 -0.40
CA ILE A 622 -34.12 -23.99 -0.85
C ILE A 622 -34.13 -23.61 -2.34
N GLY A 623 -34.52 -24.51 -3.24
CA GLY A 623 -34.66 -24.22 -4.68
C GLY A 623 -33.72 -25.01 -5.62
N ARG A 624 -32.79 -25.80 -5.08
CA ARG A 624 -31.97 -26.75 -5.87
C ARG A 624 -32.20 -28.24 -5.53
N GLY A 625 -32.94 -28.51 -4.44
CA GLY A 625 -33.09 -29.87 -3.92
C GLY A 625 -31.88 -30.30 -3.10
N TYR A 626 -32.05 -31.26 -2.20
CA TYR A 626 -30.95 -31.84 -1.41
C TYR A 626 -30.20 -32.83 -2.31
N HIS A 627 -28.87 -32.76 -2.34
CA HIS A 627 -28.05 -33.55 -3.27
C HIS A 627 -27.26 -34.68 -2.59
N GLU A 628 -27.08 -34.63 -1.27
CA GLU A 628 -26.34 -35.67 -0.54
C GLU A 628 -26.87 -35.85 0.90
N GLU A 629 -27.07 -37.11 1.28
CA GLU A 629 -27.52 -37.53 2.61
C GLU A 629 -26.52 -38.53 3.19
N ASN A 630 -25.84 -38.14 4.27
CA ASN A 630 -24.86 -38.96 4.97
C ASN A 630 -25.35 -39.34 6.38
N ILE A 631 -25.15 -40.59 6.79
CA ILE A 631 -25.49 -41.08 8.13
C ILE A 631 -24.20 -41.47 8.84
N LEU A 632 -23.83 -40.69 9.85
CA LEU A 632 -22.63 -40.88 10.66
C LEU A 632 -22.98 -41.56 11.99
N LYS A 633 -22.65 -42.85 12.12
CA LYS A 633 -22.82 -43.59 13.37
C LYS A 633 -21.77 -43.17 14.41
N ILE A 634 -22.19 -42.96 15.66
CA ILE A 634 -21.30 -42.66 16.77
C ILE A 634 -21.07 -43.93 17.60
N ASN A 635 -19.88 -44.51 17.48
CA ASN A 635 -19.61 -45.87 17.97
C ASN A 635 -19.59 -45.98 19.50
N ASN A 636 -19.09 -44.95 20.18
CA ASN A 636 -18.91 -44.93 21.64
C ASN A 636 -20.02 -44.18 22.42
N LEU A 637 -21.11 -43.79 21.76
CA LEU A 637 -22.32 -43.21 22.38
C LEU A 637 -23.56 -44.00 21.95
N ASP A 638 -23.73 -45.20 22.51
CA ASP A 638 -24.86 -46.08 22.22
C ASP A 638 -26.23 -45.49 22.63
N THR A 639 -27.32 -46.19 22.32
CA THR A 639 -28.68 -45.73 22.60
C THR A 639 -29.06 -45.65 24.08
N SER A 640 -28.18 -46.06 25.01
CA SER A 640 -28.36 -45.78 26.44
C SER A 640 -28.11 -44.31 26.78
N TYR A 641 -27.44 -43.57 25.88
CA TYR A 641 -27.32 -42.12 25.94
C TYR A 641 -28.42 -41.46 25.12
N THR A 642 -29.06 -40.45 25.72
CA THR A 642 -29.90 -39.52 24.98
C THR A 642 -29.05 -38.33 24.55
N LEU A 643 -28.95 -38.11 23.24
CA LEU A 643 -28.13 -37.05 22.64
C LEU A 643 -28.99 -35.85 22.19
N THR A 644 -28.46 -34.65 22.39
CA THR A 644 -28.96 -33.41 21.79
C THR A 644 -27.77 -32.56 21.32
N PHE A 645 -28.00 -31.63 20.40
CA PHE A 645 -27.04 -30.55 20.14
C PHE A 645 -27.04 -29.54 21.31
N LEU A 646 -26.14 -28.55 21.26
CA LEU A 646 -26.03 -27.51 22.28
C LEU A 646 -27.31 -26.66 22.43
N ASN A 647 -28.11 -26.55 21.38
CA ASN A 647 -29.43 -25.91 21.38
C ASN A 647 -30.52 -26.74 22.11
N LYS A 648 -30.17 -27.91 22.65
CA LYS A 648 -31.05 -28.88 23.35
C LYS A 648 -32.11 -29.54 22.48
N THR A 649 -31.97 -29.51 21.15
CA THR A 649 -32.85 -30.21 20.23
C THR A 649 -32.09 -31.37 19.55
N LYS A 650 -32.82 -32.18 18.78
CA LYS A 650 -32.24 -33.21 17.92
C LYS A 650 -31.83 -32.69 16.54
N GLN A 651 -32.03 -31.41 16.26
CA GLN A 651 -31.82 -30.80 14.95
C GLN A 651 -31.03 -29.50 15.08
N ASP A 652 -29.95 -29.37 14.34
CA ASP A 652 -29.17 -28.14 14.28
C ASP A 652 -28.61 -28.00 12.86
N GLY A 653 -28.13 -26.81 12.51
CA GLY A 653 -27.70 -26.58 11.15
C GLY A 653 -27.15 -25.18 10.95
N TYR A 654 -26.65 -24.97 9.74
CA TYR A 654 -26.20 -23.66 9.30
C TYR A 654 -26.38 -23.52 7.81
N ASP A 655 -26.57 -22.29 7.39
CA ASP A 655 -26.68 -21.91 5.99
C ASP A 655 -25.69 -20.82 5.64
N GLY A 656 -25.62 -20.48 4.35
CA GLY A 656 -24.80 -19.37 3.86
C GLY A 656 -25.15 -18.02 4.48
N ASN A 657 -26.29 -17.89 5.15
CA ASN A 657 -26.67 -16.67 5.85
C ASN A 657 -26.22 -16.63 7.32
N SER A 658 -25.92 -17.80 7.91
CA SER A 658 -25.59 -17.93 9.33
C SER A 658 -24.33 -17.14 9.71
N SER A 659 -23.40 -16.95 8.77
CA SER A 659 -22.21 -16.11 8.97
C SER A 659 -22.51 -14.61 9.14
N PHE A 660 -23.67 -14.14 8.71
CA PHE A 660 -24.08 -12.73 8.90
C PHE A 660 -24.71 -12.48 10.27
N VAL A 661 -25.07 -13.53 11.02
CA VAL A 661 -25.62 -13.38 12.37
C VAL A 661 -24.47 -13.15 13.35
N ASP A 662 -24.44 -11.96 13.96
CA ASP A 662 -23.37 -11.59 14.92
C ASP A 662 -23.16 -12.65 16.02
N GLY A 663 -21.89 -13.05 16.18
CA GLY A 663 -21.50 -14.03 17.19
C GLY A 663 -21.95 -15.45 16.87
N TYR A 664 -22.42 -15.73 15.65
CA TYR A 664 -22.66 -17.10 15.21
C TYR A 664 -21.35 -17.87 15.20
N LYS A 665 -21.32 -18.95 15.97
CA LYS A 665 -20.25 -19.93 15.97
C LYS A 665 -20.88 -21.26 15.61
N ASN A 666 -20.38 -21.89 14.55
CA ASN A 666 -20.80 -23.24 14.22
C ASN A 666 -20.34 -24.18 15.36
N VAL A 667 -21.32 -24.72 16.07
CA VAL A 667 -21.14 -25.64 17.20
C VAL A 667 -21.90 -26.96 16.99
N THR A 668 -22.32 -27.23 15.76
CA THR A 668 -23.06 -28.45 15.38
C THR A 668 -22.26 -29.72 15.68
N ASN A 669 -20.93 -29.63 15.76
CA ASN A 669 -20.03 -30.72 16.09
C ASN A 669 -19.93 -31.05 17.59
N VAL A 670 -20.70 -30.37 18.45
CA VAL A 670 -20.71 -30.59 19.90
C VAL A 670 -22.07 -31.12 20.36
N LEU A 671 -22.03 -32.22 21.11
CA LEU A 671 -23.17 -32.97 21.61
C LEU A 671 -23.25 -32.89 23.13
N ILE A 672 -24.48 -32.76 23.63
CA ILE A 672 -24.81 -33.03 25.02
C ILE A 672 -25.28 -34.48 25.10
N ALA A 673 -24.53 -35.32 25.82
CA ALA A 673 -24.92 -36.70 26.10
C ALA A 673 -25.52 -36.78 27.50
N SER A 674 -26.71 -37.37 27.63
CA SER A 674 -27.39 -37.54 28.91
C SER A 674 -27.70 -39.00 29.23
N LYS A 675 -27.49 -39.37 30.49
CA LYS A 675 -27.76 -40.71 31.03
C LYS A 675 -28.07 -40.59 32.51
N ASN A 676 -29.13 -41.23 33.00
CA ASN A 676 -29.54 -41.21 34.41
C ASN A 676 -29.63 -39.78 35.00
N ASN A 677 -30.21 -38.83 34.25
CA ASN A 677 -30.30 -37.40 34.62
C ASN A 677 -28.96 -36.70 34.88
N LYS A 678 -27.85 -37.26 34.39
CA LYS A 678 -26.55 -36.61 34.34
C LYS A 678 -26.19 -36.29 32.91
N PHE A 679 -25.38 -35.25 32.74
CA PHE A 679 -25.00 -34.68 31.45
C PHE A 679 -23.48 -34.68 31.30
N GLY A 680 -23.02 -34.94 30.08
CA GLY A 680 -21.64 -34.80 29.64
C GLY A 680 -21.58 -34.12 28.27
N LEU A 681 -20.38 -33.73 27.87
CA LEU A 681 -20.13 -33.00 26.63
C LEU A 681 -19.20 -33.82 25.75
N TYR A 682 -19.54 -33.97 24.48
CA TYR A 682 -18.74 -34.72 23.51
C TYR A 682 -18.59 -33.89 22.24
N SER A 683 -17.48 -34.02 21.54
CA SER A 683 -17.35 -33.54 20.16
C SER A 683 -17.24 -34.71 19.19
N TYR A 684 -17.65 -34.50 17.96
CA TYR A 684 -17.44 -35.46 16.86
C TYR A 684 -16.93 -34.71 15.63
N SER A 685 -16.40 -35.44 14.65
CA SER A 685 -16.07 -34.88 13.33
C SER A 685 -16.50 -35.84 12.23
N PRO A 686 -17.17 -35.35 11.17
CA PRO A 686 -17.36 -36.10 9.93
C PRO A 686 -16.12 -36.06 9.02
N GLU A 687 -15.13 -35.20 9.30
CA GLU A 687 -13.93 -35.09 8.47
C GLU A 687 -13.09 -36.37 8.54
N GLY A 688 -12.61 -36.84 7.38
CA GLY A 688 -11.82 -38.06 7.27
C GLY A 688 -12.62 -39.35 7.44
N VAL A 689 -13.95 -39.28 7.51
CA VAL A 689 -14.82 -40.46 7.49
C VAL A 689 -15.14 -40.83 6.04
N ASP A 690 -14.84 -42.07 5.65
CA ASP A 690 -15.28 -42.63 4.38
C ASP A 690 -16.78 -42.98 4.46
N PHE A 691 -17.59 -42.26 3.68
CA PHE A 691 -19.03 -42.52 3.53
C PHE A 691 -19.28 -43.37 2.29
N ASP A 692 -19.81 -44.58 2.46
CA ASP A 692 -20.12 -45.51 1.35
C ASP A 692 -21.60 -45.93 1.37
N TYR A 693 -22.14 -46.32 0.22
CA TYR A 693 -23.48 -46.88 0.12
C TYR A 693 -23.53 -48.26 0.77
N ASN A 694 -24.64 -48.59 1.43
CA ASN A 694 -24.85 -49.95 1.93
C ASN A 694 -24.93 -50.91 0.73
N ARG A 695 -23.92 -51.76 0.53
CA ARG A 695 -23.93 -52.81 -0.50
C ARG A 695 -24.92 -53.90 -0.09
N ASN A 696 -26.09 -53.95 -0.73
CA ASN A 696 -26.86 -55.19 -0.80
C ASN A 696 -26.21 -56.11 -1.85
N ASP A 697 -26.32 -57.43 -1.67
CA ASP A 697 -25.73 -58.50 -2.52
C ASP A 697 -26.13 -58.48 -4.01
N SER A 698 -26.91 -57.48 -4.44
CA SER A 698 -27.32 -57.25 -5.83
C SER A 698 -26.58 -56.02 -6.37
N ALA A 699 -25.77 -56.19 -7.41
CA ALA A 699 -24.82 -55.21 -7.96
C ALA A 699 -25.44 -53.98 -8.67
N LEU A 700 -26.38 -53.27 -8.03
CA LEU A 700 -26.90 -51.98 -8.47
C LEU A 700 -26.71 -50.94 -7.35
N ILE A 701 -25.90 -49.92 -7.61
CA ILE A 701 -25.74 -48.76 -6.71
C ILE A 701 -26.92 -47.83 -6.98
N ASP A 702 -27.83 -47.75 -6.03
CA ASP A 702 -28.89 -46.74 -6.04
C ASP A 702 -28.33 -45.45 -5.43
N ILE A 703 -27.99 -44.51 -6.31
CA ILE A 703 -27.39 -43.20 -5.98
C ILE A 703 -28.32 -42.30 -5.15
N ASP A 704 -29.62 -42.62 -5.05
CA ASP A 704 -30.61 -41.88 -4.25
C ASP A 704 -30.64 -42.32 -2.76
N ASN A 705 -29.86 -43.34 -2.36
CA ASN A 705 -29.78 -43.81 -0.97
C ASN A 705 -28.75 -43.05 -0.12
N SER A 706 -28.95 -43.05 1.21
CA SER A 706 -27.99 -42.47 2.16
C SER A 706 -26.66 -43.22 2.14
N LYS A 707 -25.55 -42.48 2.26
CA LYS A 707 -24.23 -43.08 2.53
C LYS A 707 -24.02 -43.23 4.04
N TYR A 708 -23.28 -44.25 4.44
CA TYR A 708 -23.03 -44.58 5.83
C TYR A 708 -21.55 -44.46 6.16
N GLY A 709 -21.26 -43.86 7.32
CA GLY A 709 -19.93 -43.77 7.91
C GLY A 709 -20.00 -43.97 9.42
N SER A 710 -18.85 -44.11 10.08
CA SER A 710 -18.79 -44.23 11.54
C SER A 710 -17.60 -43.50 12.13
N THR A 711 -17.76 -42.97 13.34
CA THR A 711 -16.69 -42.29 14.09
C THR A 711 -16.86 -42.51 15.60
N ASP A 712 -15.81 -42.23 16.37
CA ASP A 712 -15.87 -42.11 17.81
C ASP A 712 -16.00 -40.64 18.22
N ALA A 713 -16.90 -40.35 19.15
CA ALA A 713 -17.00 -39.01 19.74
C ALA A 713 -15.92 -38.83 20.81
N THR A 714 -15.24 -37.70 20.81
CA THR A 714 -14.27 -37.34 21.86
C THR A 714 -15.00 -36.83 23.09
N MET A 715 -14.74 -37.42 24.25
CA MET A 715 -15.28 -36.93 25.52
C MET A 715 -14.61 -35.62 25.92
N LEU A 716 -15.38 -34.55 26.03
CA LEU A 716 -14.93 -33.24 26.52
C LEU A 716 -15.23 -33.07 28.02
N LEU A 717 -16.39 -33.56 28.46
CA LEU A 717 -16.81 -33.60 29.86
C LEU A 717 -17.51 -34.94 30.15
N PRO A 718 -17.17 -35.65 31.24
CA PRO A 718 -17.84 -36.89 31.61
C PRO A 718 -19.32 -36.69 31.95
N VAL A 719 -20.11 -37.75 31.85
CA VAL A 719 -21.57 -37.73 32.13
C VAL A 719 -21.83 -37.78 33.64
N THR A 720 -21.45 -36.70 34.33
CA THR A 720 -21.55 -36.57 35.81
C THR A 720 -22.22 -35.28 36.26
N TYR A 721 -22.42 -34.32 35.36
CA TYR A 721 -22.91 -32.98 35.68
C TYR A 721 -24.43 -32.93 35.78
N ASP A 722 -24.96 -32.03 36.59
CA ASP A 722 -26.41 -31.85 36.80
C ASP A 722 -27.07 -31.11 35.64
N ALA A 723 -26.33 -30.23 34.97
CA ALA A 723 -26.79 -29.54 33.77
C ALA A 723 -25.63 -29.03 32.94
N ILE A 724 -25.83 -28.99 31.62
CA ILE A 724 -24.98 -28.30 30.65
C ILE A 724 -25.89 -27.35 29.85
N GLN A 725 -25.51 -26.07 29.76
CA GLN A 725 -26.27 -25.04 29.07
C GLN A 725 -25.37 -24.25 28.14
N PHE A 726 -25.73 -24.18 26.86
CA PHE A 726 -25.11 -23.24 25.93
C PHE A 726 -25.71 -21.83 26.12
N ARG A 727 -24.84 -20.86 26.40
CA ARG A 727 -25.11 -19.43 26.41
C ARG A 727 -24.11 -18.79 25.46
N ASN A 728 -24.43 -18.75 24.16
CA ASN A 728 -23.49 -18.36 23.10
C ASN A 728 -22.65 -17.11 23.47
N PRO A 729 -21.30 -17.19 23.49
CA PRO A 729 -20.43 -18.30 23.05
C PRO A 729 -20.02 -19.30 24.13
N LEU A 730 -20.51 -19.17 25.36
CA LEU A 730 -20.08 -19.93 26.53
C LEU A 730 -20.90 -21.22 26.72
N ILE A 731 -20.24 -22.27 27.22
CA ILE A 731 -20.90 -23.49 27.71
C ILE A 731 -20.81 -23.49 29.24
N ILE A 732 -21.96 -23.40 29.88
CA ILE A 732 -22.10 -23.35 31.34
C ILE A 732 -22.37 -24.74 31.87
N VAL A 733 -21.62 -25.13 32.90
CA VAL A 733 -21.68 -26.45 33.52
C VAL A 733 -22.14 -26.29 34.96
N LYS A 734 -23.05 -27.15 35.43
CA LYS A 734 -23.55 -27.16 36.81
C LYS A 734 -23.28 -28.51 37.49
N LEU A 735 -22.81 -28.47 38.74
CA LEU A 735 -22.70 -29.63 39.63
C LEU A 735 -22.90 -29.19 41.08
N ASN A 736 -23.76 -29.88 41.84
CA ASN A 736 -24.01 -29.64 43.27
C ASN A 736 -24.29 -28.16 43.60
N ASN A 737 -25.12 -27.49 42.79
CA ASN A 737 -25.43 -26.06 42.88
C ASN A 737 -24.25 -25.09 42.67
N THR A 738 -23.11 -25.58 42.21
CA THR A 738 -21.98 -24.78 41.75
C THR A 738 -21.92 -24.76 40.24
N TYR A 739 -21.38 -23.68 39.68
CA TYR A 739 -21.30 -23.45 38.24
C TYR A 739 -19.84 -23.27 37.80
N GLY A 740 -19.58 -23.63 36.55
CA GLY A 740 -18.32 -23.45 35.84
C GLY A 740 -18.57 -23.11 34.38
N ILE A 741 -17.52 -22.65 33.69
CA ILE A 741 -17.54 -22.32 32.26
C ILE A 741 -16.56 -23.28 31.60
N TYR A 742 -16.96 -23.97 30.54
CA TYR A 742 -16.09 -24.86 29.78
C TYR A 742 -15.19 -24.07 28.81
N PRO A 743 -13.88 -24.40 28.67
CA PRO A 743 -13.15 -25.42 29.42
C PRO A 743 -13.01 -25.10 30.91
N LEU A 744 -13.14 -26.13 31.77
CA LEU A 744 -13.22 -25.98 33.24
C LEU A 744 -11.86 -25.66 33.89
N ASP A 745 -11.01 -24.87 33.25
CA ASP A 745 -9.66 -24.49 33.74
C ASP A 745 -9.72 -23.81 35.12
N LYS A 746 -10.81 -23.08 35.36
CA LYS A 746 -11.11 -22.39 36.62
C LYS A 746 -11.96 -23.20 37.60
N GLY A 747 -12.36 -24.41 37.21
CA GLY A 747 -13.23 -25.29 37.98
C GLY A 747 -14.65 -24.76 38.18
N LEU A 748 -15.39 -25.41 39.08
CA LEU A 748 -16.76 -25.07 39.47
C LEU A 748 -16.78 -24.08 40.64
N ARG A 749 -16.34 -22.84 40.38
CA ARG A 749 -16.10 -21.84 41.44
C ARG A 749 -17.17 -20.76 41.59
N TYR A 750 -18.23 -20.83 40.79
CA TYR A 750 -19.29 -19.83 40.81
C TYR A 750 -20.49 -20.34 41.57
N LYS A 751 -21.02 -19.51 42.47
CA LYS A 751 -22.33 -19.68 43.09
C LYS A 751 -23.44 -19.33 42.12
N SER A 752 -23.24 -18.31 41.28
CA SER A 752 -24.17 -17.96 40.22
C SER A 752 -23.45 -17.36 39.01
N LEU A 753 -24.03 -17.59 37.83
CA LEU A 753 -23.65 -16.97 36.56
C LEU A 753 -24.92 -16.40 35.94
N GLY A 754 -24.96 -15.09 35.72
CA GLY A 754 -26.12 -14.40 35.15
C GLY A 754 -26.20 -14.51 33.63
N THR A 755 -27.10 -13.73 33.04
CA THR A 755 -27.27 -13.66 31.58
C THR A 755 -26.13 -12.87 30.94
N ILE A 756 -25.66 -13.34 29.78
CA ILE A 756 -24.67 -12.62 28.99
C ILE A 756 -25.29 -11.31 28.48
N LYS A 757 -24.68 -10.19 28.84
CA LYS A 757 -24.94 -8.86 28.30
C LYS A 757 -23.91 -8.57 27.20
N ASN A 758 -24.06 -9.26 26.07
CA ASN A 758 -23.13 -9.28 24.94
C ASN A 758 -21.71 -9.68 25.32
N ASN A 759 -20.80 -8.71 25.54
CA ASN A 759 -19.40 -9.02 25.81
C ASN A 759 -19.13 -9.35 27.29
N PHE A 760 -20.10 -9.18 28.18
CA PHE A 760 -19.91 -9.34 29.63
C PHE A 760 -21.01 -10.18 30.29
N MET A 761 -20.64 -11.00 31.27
CA MET A 761 -21.57 -11.82 32.06
C MET A 761 -21.36 -11.59 33.56
N PRO A 762 -22.40 -11.25 34.35
CA PRO A 762 -22.22 -11.06 35.77
C PRO A 762 -22.07 -12.41 36.50
N PHE A 763 -21.27 -12.44 37.56
CA PHE A 763 -21.02 -13.64 38.36
C PHE A 763 -21.04 -13.36 39.86
N GLU A 764 -21.27 -14.42 40.64
CA GLU A 764 -20.98 -14.47 42.08
C GLU A 764 -20.18 -15.75 42.36
N THR A 765 -19.06 -15.61 43.07
CA THR A 765 -18.19 -16.72 43.50
C THR A 765 -18.71 -17.36 44.78
N LEU A 766 -18.18 -18.54 45.12
CA LEU A 766 -18.60 -19.28 46.33
C LEU A 766 -18.32 -18.52 47.64
N ASP A 767 -17.29 -17.65 47.67
CA ASP A 767 -16.97 -16.76 48.79
C ASP A 767 -17.76 -15.44 48.76
N GLY A 768 -18.72 -15.30 47.86
CA GLY A 768 -19.65 -14.17 47.79
C GLY A 768 -19.13 -12.96 47.00
N LYS A 769 -17.93 -13.01 46.40
CA LYS A 769 -17.44 -11.90 45.56
C LYS A 769 -18.22 -11.85 44.25
N LYS A 770 -18.60 -10.64 43.86
CA LYS A 770 -19.37 -10.36 42.64
C LYS A 770 -18.51 -9.63 41.62
N GLY A 771 -18.89 -9.74 40.35
CA GLY A 771 -18.19 -9.05 39.28
C GLY A 771 -18.72 -9.40 37.90
N TRP A 772 -17.90 -9.11 36.90
CA TRP A 772 -18.18 -9.37 35.49
C TRP A 772 -17.09 -10.24 34.87
N ILE A 773 -17.50 -11.20 34.05
CA ILE A 773 -16.64 -12.02 33.21
C ILE A 773 -16.68 -11.42 31.81
N ASP A 774 -15.52 -11.14 31.24
CA ASP A 774 -15.36 -10.89 29.81
C ASP A 774 -15.55 -12.22 29.06
N VAL A 775 -16.56 -12.30 28.20
CA VAL A 775 -16.95 -13.57 27.56
C VAL A 775 -15.95 -14.08 26.53
N HIS A 776 -15.04 -13.22 26.06
CA HIS A 776 -14.04 -13.58 25.04
C HIS A 776 -12.76 -14.08 25.68
N THR A 777 -12.34 -13.45 26.79
CA THR A 777 -11.07 -13.74 27.46
C THR A 777 -11.22 -14.57 28.73
N LEU A 778 -12.45 -14.71 29.23
CA LEU A 778 -12.78 -15.25 30.56
C LEU A 778 -12.12 -14.48 31.71
N GLN A 779 -11.60 -13.26 31.47
CA GLN A 779 -11.06 -12.41 32.51
C GLN A 779 -12.17 -11.96 33.47
N GLU A 780 -11.86 -11.93 34.77
CA GLU A 780 -12.78 -11.49 35.81
C GLU A 780 -12.47 -10.08 36.27
N PHE A 781 -13.50 -9.26 36.33
CA PHE A 781 -13.50 -7.90 36.87
C PHE A 781 -14.39 -7.90 38.10
N TYR A 782 -13.78 -7.99 39.28
CA TYR A 782 -14.51 -7.91 40.55
C TYR A 782 -15.10 -6.51 40.73
N ALA A 783 -16.34 -6.45 41.23
CA ALA A 783 -16.92 -5.21 41.71
C ALA A 783 -16.17 -4.77 42.98
N ASN A 784 -16.01 -3.46 43.16
CA ASN A 784 -15.43 -2.89 44.37
C ASN A 784 -16.37 -3.05 45.57
#